data_AF-A0A1Y6LES7-F1
#
_entry.id   AF-A0A1Y6LES7-F1
#
_cell.length_a   1.000
_cell.length_b   1.000
_cell.length_c   1.000
_cell.angle_alpha   90.00
_cell.angle_beta   90.00
_cell.angle_gamma   90.00
#
_symmetry.space_group_name_H-M   'P 1'
#
loop_
_entity.id
_entity.type
_entity.pdbx_description
1 polymer ?
#
loop_
_entity_poly.entity_id
_entity_poly.type
_entity_poly.pdbx_seq_one_letter_code
_entity_poly.pdbx_strand_id
1 'polypeptide(L)'
;MVKMLEDSPTNRRIIRLIISGLQLYGPICLGYITWALAVKVWPALSLGHDAFLNNTLLWTFWAPEAAFYLFFVWYARRIQRAAVHPPIRTRDERLDLFDKVRSEIHDFESFLRGWFCGAKPEDVGVEELRKWVNWAFWEGRAGEAKEKGVEAEIDEYVERIEQLVGKPFQDGPGKAKSLRLTLDPITIQPRTLAWYSLMMLADTVAIFLLKIKGFKYYRRTLTGLAAVFPPRPAALCTRRVSPAPKLSYFLRKHTSKTRLPVIYLHGIGIGILPHVDFLDDMHTALNKGAAADDHVGILAVEILQISSRLTEPIPRRAEFISQLTTLIDHHFGHGRVVLVAHSYGTILSSHVLRDPQFSARISGTLLIDPVSILLHMPDVAYNFTVRPPVRAQEWELWWFGSKDPQVAHTLGRHFFWSECVLWRDDIENLIEKHNMRFTASLSGEDLIVNTRAVRSYLTKGSIPDPVLVDSPPPPGRKHMTLQTEFPETESDAEHNRWKGSGLEVLWWNGYDHAGVLHTPFSIRNRLLQLTLVALCLTCLLWFSIPTGSGLAQRLQPSEQWPPPKPNVPLRPKKAHPIDELIAGADKQYKSLLAKESKTVGDAAEAYRQRRGRQPPPGFDAWFKFASNASALIVEDFFDRIYEDLAPFWAVPAKQIREQANDFVHKVSVRDGKATGKTDIDERPWINLWQDMVQSVAKHLPDVDVPINVMDESRIVVPWEEVDGYMKKESLSRRIVPAQDLKTEFGNLRDLDMHPPEPFDPRFDGAGPYWPLAVVGCPPESPARKGYFETDFTQPPPLSNEFPDQSYKGYVQNWTYAQSPCDHPEWQGLHGTFVEPISISNTKEFFPLFGGSKLPMNNEILLPAAMYWTEDPFYSGGKEHGSEWEKKKDALIWRGTASGGRNKEENWTRFQRHRFISMINATEVKAAVDNPSVKPRNFVLPGKSTYDLAVLESDAPPDAFSEWVSAWSDAAAVHLLCFPGTGSAFCPYTDPFFQVKKEVPMKEQYQYKYLPDIDGNSFSGRYRGFLGSTSLPIKATIYQEWHDNRLVPWKHFVPMDNTFIDIFGLMEYFVGNAQAGVEGHDEEAKKIALEGKEWTEKVLRKEDMSVYVLRLLLEYARLCEDDREKMGWAEHTTKKSLRGSKAS
;
A
#
# COMPACT_ATOMS: atom_id res chain seq x y z
N MET A 1 23.15 0.78 44.14
CA MET A 1 22.31 1.67 43.30
C MET A 1 23.14 2.07 42.10
N VAL A 2 22.79 1.65 40.90
CA VAL A 2 23.41 2.19 39.68
C VAL A 2 22.34 2.97 38.97
N LYS A 3 22.42 4.29 39.11
CA LYS A 3 21.51 5.25 38.48
C LYS A 3 21.75 5.25 36.95
N MET A 4 20.75 5.76 36.21
CA MET A 4 20.98 6.40 34.91
C MET A 4 22.18 7.36 35.00
N LEU A 5 22.78 7.70 33.86
CA LEU A 5 24.03 8.45 33.78
C LEU A 5 24.01 9.64 34.76
N GLU A 6 24.70 9.50 35.91
CA GLU A 6 24.54 10.45 37.00
C GLU A 6 24.96 11.84 36.53
N ASP A 7 24.17 12.83 36.87
CA ASP A 7 24.44 14.17 36.41
C ASP A 7 25.69 14.74 37.09
N SER A 8 26.78 14.82 36.34
CA SER A 8 28.05 15.39 36.78
C SER A 8 28.66 16.22 35.64
N PRO A 9 29.50 17.24 35.94
CA PRO A 9 30.17 18.02 34.89
C PRO A 9 30.96 17.14 33.91
N THR A 10 31.58 16.07 34.41
CA THR A 10 32.30 15.07 33.61
C THR A 10 31.35 14.33 32.67
N ASN A 11 30.26 13.77 33.19
CA ASN A 11 29.29 13.02 32.40
C ASN A 11 28.59 13.91 31.36
N ARG A 12 28.24 15.16 31.71
CA ARG A 12 27.70 16.16 30.78
C ARG A 12 28.67 16.46 29.63
N ARG A 13 29.97 16.58 29.89
CA ARG A 13 30.99 16.79 28.85
C ARG A 13 31.14 15.55 27.97
N ILE A 14 31.23 14.36 28.57
CA ILE A 14 31.38 13.09 27.85
C ILE A 14 30.20 12.88 26.89
N ILE A 15 28.96 12.98 27.38
CA ILE A 15 27.78 12.73 26.53
C ILE A 15 27.67 13.74 25.38
N ARG A 16 27.99 15.02 25.63
CA ARG A 16 27.99 16.06 24.58
C ARG A 16 29.11 15.87 23.56
N LEU A 17 30.29 15.39 23.98
CA LEU A 17 31.39 15.05 23.08
C LEU A 17 31.02 13.85 22.20
N ILE A 18 30.41 12.81 22.77
CA ILE A 18 29.92 11.65 22.03
C ILE A 18 28.87 12.08 21.00
N ILE A 19 27.85 12.84 21.42
CA ILE A 19 26.78 13.33 20.53
C ILE A 19 27.36 14.20 19.42
N SER A 20 28.23 15.17 19.76
CA SER A 20 28.89 16.03 18.77
C SER A 20 29.71 15.22 17.75
N GLY A 21 30.47 14.23 18.22
CA GLY A 21 31.25 13.35 17.34
C GLY A 21 30.37 12.55 16.37
N LEU A 22 29.28 11.96 16.88
CA LEU A 22 28.31 11.23 16.06
C LEU A 22 27.60 12.14 15.04
N GLN A 23 27.28 13.38 15.42
CA GLN A 23 26.63 14.37 14.55
C GLN A 23 27.55 14.92 13.48
N LEU A 24 28.85 15.08 13.76
CA LEU A 24 29.82 15.64 12.82
C LEU A 24 30.31 14.62 11.78
N TYR A 25 30.23 13.31 12.06
CA TYR A 25 30.75 12.28 11.18
C TYR A 25 30.15 12.32 9.77
N GLY A 26 28.82 12.39 9.65
CA GLY A 26 28.12 12.48 8.36
C GLY A 26 28.49 13.75 7.56
N PRO A 27 28.39 14.96 8.15
CA PRO A 27 28.84 16.21 7.53
C PRO A 27 30.31 16.21 7.11
N ILE A 28 31.21 15.63 7.90
CA ILE A 28 32.64 15.51 7.55
C ILE A 28 32.81 14.60 6.32
N CYS A 29 32.12 13.45 6.30
CA CYS A 29 32.13 12.55 5.13
C CYS A 29 31.59 13.27 3.89
N LEU A 30 30.47 13.99 4.01
CA LEU A 30 29.91 14.77 2.91
C LEU A 30 30.88 15.86 2.42
N GLY A 31 31.49 16.61 3.34
CA GLY A 31 32.48 17.64 3.02
C GLY A 31 33.71 17.10 2.30
N TYR A 32 34.20 15.92 2.70
CA TYR A 32 35.29 15.25 2.00
C TYR A 32 34.88 14.81 0.58
N ILE A 33 33.71 14.19 0.42
CA ILE A 33 33.23 13.74 -0.89
C ILE A 33 32.95 14.93 -1.82
N THR A 34 32.37 16.02 -1.32
CA THR A 34 32.14 17.22 -2.13
C THR A 34 33.45 17.89 -2.50
N TRP A 35 34.43 17.97 -1.60
CA TRP A 35 35.77 18.46 -1.91
C TRP A 35 36.46 17.58 -2.96
N ALA A 36 36.43 16.26 -2.82
CA ALA A 36 37.01 15.34 -3.79
C ALA A 36 36.36 15.40 -5.17
N LEU A 37 35.04 15.60 -5.24
CA LEU A 37 34.34 15.85 -6.51
C LEU A 37 34.68 17.22 -7.11
N ALA A 38 34.77 18.26 -6.28
CA ALA A 38 35.13 19.60 -6.72
C ALA A 38 36.55 19.66 -7.29
N VAL A 39 37.52 18.91 -6.71
CA VAL A 39 38.89 18.83 -7.23
C VAL A 39 38.96 18.17 -8.61
N LYS A 40 38.07 17.22 -8.92
CA LYS A 40 37.98 16.64 -10.28
C LYS A 40 37.58 17.66 -11.35
N VAL A 41 36.82 18.68 -10.96
CA VAL A 41 36.38 19.77 -11.84
C VAL A 41 37.39 20.93 -11.84
N TRP A 42 37.97 21.25 -10.68
CA TRP A 42 38.93 22.32 -10.47
C TRP A 42 40.19 21.80 -9.74
N PRO A 43 41.22 21.34 -10.48
CA PRO A 43 42.41 20.74 -9.90
C PRO A 43 43.18 21.63 -8.91
N ALA A 44 43.07 22.96 -9.04
CA ALA A 44 43.69 23.91 -8.11
C ALA A 44 43.18 23.80 -6.67
N LEU A 45 41.99 23.20 -6.45
CA LEU A 45 41.43 22.95 -5.13
C LEU A 45 42.04 21.72 -4.43
N SER A 46 42.98 21.00 -5.07
CA SER A 46 43.60 19.80 -4.46
C SER A 46 44.46 20.14 -3.24
N LEU A 47 44.96 21.38 -3.16
CA LEU A 47 45.84 21.87 -2.09
C LEU A 47 47.06 20.95 -1.83
N GLY A 48 47.50 20.19 -2.85
CA GLY A 48 48.62 19.25 -2.73
C GLY A 48 48.30 17.91 -2.04
N HIS A 49 47.02 17.59 -1.83
CA HIS A 49 46.57 16.37 -1.14
C HIS A 49 45.96 15.30 -2.07
N ASP A 50 46.45 15.19 -3.30
CA ASP A 50 45.89 14.28 -4.34
C ASP A 50 45.85 12.80 -3.91
N ALA A 51 46.84 12.35 -3.12
CA ALA A 51 46.87 10.99 -2.56
C ALA A 51 45.72 10.72 -1.58
N PHE A 52 45.28 11.74 -0.84
CA PHE A 52 44.17 11.64 0.10
C PHE A 52 42.82 11.66 -0.62
N LEU A 53 42.70 12.38 -1.73
CA LEU A 53 41.47 12.49 -2.54
C LEU A 53 41.16 11.23 -3.37
N ASN A 54 42.19 10.50 -3.78
CA ASN A 54 42.07 9.26 -4.56
C ASN A 54 42.11 7.98 -3.71
N ASN A 55 41.95 8.10 -2.38
CA ASN A 55 41.98 6.95 -1.49
C ASN A 55 40.69 6.11 -1.62
N THR A 56 40.81 4.93 -2.20
CA THR A 56 39.69 3.99 -2.44
C THR A 56 38.96 3.59 -1.16
N LEU A 57 39.65 3.49 -0.01
CA LEU A 57 39.03 3.13 1.27
C LEU A 57 38.14 4.27 1.77
N LEU A 58 38.60 5.51 1.70
CA LEU A 58 37.78 6.66 2.08
C LEU A 58 36.53 6.76 1.20
N TRP A 59 36.65 6.55 -0.11
CA TRP A 59 35.48 6.47 -0.98
C TRP A 59 34.53 5.30 -0.62
N THR A 60 35.06 4.14 -0.25
CA THR A 60 34.26 2.95 0.10
C THR A 60 33.41 3.17 1.35
N PHE A 61 33.92 3.87 2.36
CA PHE A 61 33.22 4.05 3.63
C PHE A 61 32.51 5.40 3.74
N TRP A 62 33.14 6.49 3.28
CA TRP A 62 32.61 7.84 3.46
C TRP A 62 31.61 8.21 2.37
N ALA A 63 31.65 7.60 1.18
CA ALA A 63 30.63 7.86 0.16
C ALA A 63 29.25 7.28 0.55
N PRO A 64 29.12 6.03 1.03
CA PRO A 64 27.86 5.55 1.58
C PRO A 64 27.38 6.35 2.79
N GLU A 65 28.30 6.76 3.67
CA GLU A 65 27.97 7.60 4.84
C GLU A 65 27.44 8.98 4.41
N ALA A 66 28.09 9.62 3.42
CA ALA A 66 27.64 10.89 2.85
C ALA A 66 26.27 10.75 2.15
N ALA A 67 26.07 9.69 1.37
CA ALA A 67 24.79 9.40 0.73
C ALA A 67 23.68 9.14 1.76
N PHE A 68 24.00 8.44 2.84
CA PHE A 68 23.07 8.16 3.94
C PHE A 68 22.74 9.42 4.76
N TYR A 69 23.70 10.33 4.94
CA TYR A 69 23.44 11.65 5.51
C TYR A 69 22.52 12.48 4.61
N LEU A 70 22.72 12.46 3.29
CA LEU A 70 21.81 13.11 2.32
C LEU A 70 20.41 12.48 2.29
N PHE A 71 20.31 11.16 2.48
CA PHE A 71 19.01 10.48 2.67
C PHE A 71 18.22 11.12 3.81
N PHE A 72 18.86 11.50 4.93
CA PHE A 72 18.15 12.18 6.02
C PHE A 72 17.65 13.58 5.68
N VAL A 73 18.29 14.29 4.74
CA VAL A 73 17.76 15.58 4.24
C VAL A 73 16.45 15.37 3.49
N TRP A 74 16.37 14.32 2.66
CA TRP A 74 15.12 13.93 2.00
C TRP A 74 14.09 13.35 2.99
N TYR A 75 14.52 12.45 3.87
CA TYR A 75 13.67 11.76 4.84
C TYR A 75 13.01 12.76 5.79
N ALA A 76 13.76 13.77 6.27
CA ALA A 76 13.23 14.86 7.09
C ALA A 76 12.09 15.62 6.41
N ARG A 77 12.08 15.72 5.06
CA ARG A 77 10.97 16.29 4.28
C ARG A 77 9.83 15.28 4.11
N ARG A 78 10.14 14.01 3.82
CA ARG A 78 9.14 12.94 3.63
C ARG A 78 8.27 12.73 4.87
N ILE A 79 8.86 12.73 6.07
CA ILE A 79 8.13 12.46 7.31
C ILE A 79 7.21 13.62 7.73
N GLN A 80 7.27 14.77 7.05
CA GLN A 80 6.36 15.89 7.34
C GLN A 80 4.94 15.67 6.79
N ARG A 81 4.71 14.64 5.97
CA ARG A 81 3.38 14.25 5.47
C ARG A 81 2.38 14.19 6.63
N ALA A 82 1.13 14.56 6.34
CA ALA A 82 0.05 14.54 7.32
C ALA A 82 -0.12 13.14 7.93
N ALA A 83 -0.54 13.12 9.20
CA ALA A 83 -0.87 11.88 9.89
C ALA A 83 -2.09 11.22 9.23
N VAL A 84 -2.18 9.88 9.31
CA VAL A 84 -3.44 9.20 9.04
C VAL A 84 -4.26 9.25 10.32
N HIS A 85 -5.24 10.13 10.36
CA HIS A 85 -6.01 10.40 11.57
C HIS A 85 -7.04 9.29 11.89
N PRO A 86 -7.42 9.10 13.17
CA PRO A 86 -8.59 8.32 13.53
C PRO A 86 -9.89 9.00 13.03
N PRO A 87 -11.03 8.30 13.04
CA PRO A 87 -12.33 8.91 12.73
C PRO A 87 -12.58 10.18 13.56
N ILE A 88 -13.20 11.19 12.96
CA ILE A 88 -13.59 12.41 13.69
C ILE A 88 -14.67 12.02 14.70
N ARG A 89 -14.46 12.38 15.97
CA ARG A 89 -15.48 12.22 17.04
C ARG A 89 -16.71 13.03 16.71
N THR A 90 -17.88 12.52 17.02
CA THR A 90 -19.14 13.28 16.96
C THR A 90 -19.10 14.47 17.93
N ARG A 91 -19.97 15.47 17.72
CA ARG A 91 -20.09 16.61 18.66
C ARG A 91 -20.27 16.19 20.11
N ASP A 92 -21.15 15.22 20.38
CA ASP A 92 -21.41 14.74 21.73
C ASP A 92 -20.16 14.09 22.35
N GLU A 93 -19.44 13.25 21.58
CA GLU A 93 -18.18 12.66 22.04
C GLU A 93 -17.06 13.69 22.27
N ARG A 94 -17.03 14.79 21.50
CA ARG A 94 -16.09 15.90 21.72
C ARG A 94 -16.44 16.69 22.97
N LEU A 95 -17.72 16.95 23.21
CA LEU A 95 -18.20 17.61 24.41
C LEU A 95 -17.92 16.77 25.65
N ASP A 96 -18.20 15.46 25.60
CA ASP A 96 -17.87 14.52 26.67
C ASP A 96 -16.36 14.49 26.95
N LEU A 97 -15.52 14.54 25.90
CA LEU A 97 -14.07 14.61 26.07
C LEU A 97 -13.62 15.93 26.70
N PHE A 98 -14.20 17.07 26.28
CA PHE A 98 -13.93 18.38 26.87
C PHE A 98 -14.32 18.42 28.34
N ASP A 99 -15.53 17.93 28.66
CA ASP A 99 -16.03 17.88 30.02
C ASP A 99 -15.22 16.92 30.89
N LYS A 100 -14.76 15.79 30.31
CA LYS A 100 -13.85 14.88 31.00
C LYS A 100 -12.51 15.55 31.30
N VAL A 101 -11.90 16.23 30.33
CA VAL A 101 -10.65 16.98 30.55
C VAL A 101 -10.84 18.06 31.62
N ARG A 102 -11.91 18.85 31.54
CA ARG A 102 -12.24 19.87 32.54
C ARG A 102 -12.41 19.28 33.94
N SER A 103 -13.07 18.12 34.06
CA SER A 103 -13.28 17.45 35.35
C SER A 103 -11.98 16.98 36.01
N GLU A 104 -10.89 16.93 35.24
CA GLU A 104 -9.57 16.45 35.62
C GLU A 104 -8.56 17.61 35.71
N ILE A 105 -9.04 18.85 35.87
CA ILE A 105 -8.21 20.06 36.01
C ILE A 105 -8.80 20.97 37.10
N HIS A 106 -7.97 21.45 38.05
CA HIS A 106 -8.39 22.42 39.06
C HIS A 106 -8.15 23.86 38.61
N ASP A 107 -6.95 24.16 38.13
CA ASP A 107 -6.54 25.47 37.61
C ASP A 107 -6.36 25.42 36.08
N PHE A 108 -7.41 25.82 35.38
CA PHE A 108 -7.42 25.83 33.92
C PHE A 108 -6.44 26.86 33.32
N GLU A 109 -6.14 27.96 34.03
CA GLU A 109 -5.14 28.92 33.56
C GLU A 109 -3.76 28.25 33.52
N SER A 110 -3.35 27.60 34.61
CA SER A 110 -2.07 26.89 34.68
C SER A 110 -1.99 25.74 33.66
N PHE A 111 -3.09 24.99 33.49
CA PHE A 111 -3.23 23.98 32.44
C PHE A 111 -2.97 24.52 31.04
N LEU A 112 -3.66 25.60 30.67
CA LEU A 112 -3.52 26.21 29.36
C LEU A 112 -2.10 26.76 29.16
N ARG A 113 -1.55 27.45 30.16
CA ARG A 113 -0.18 27.97 30.10
C ARG A 113 0.83 26.87 29.83
N GLY A 114 0.61 25.67 30.37
CA GLY A 114 1.48 24.53 30.12
C GLY A 114 1.49 24.07 28.65
N TRP A 115 0.33 23.99 28.01
CA TRP A 115 0.19 23.70 26.57
C TRP A 115 0.75 24.80 25.66
N PHE A 116 0.87 26.02 26.18
CA PHE A 116 1.52 27.17 25.52
C PHE A 116 2.96 27.41 26.02
N CYS A 117 3.67 26.36 26.41
CA CYS A 117 5.09 26.38 26.78
C CYS A 117 5.44 27.38 27.91
N GLY A 118 4.50 27.66 28.81
CA GLY A 118 4.68 28.58 29.91
C GLY A 118 4.39 30.04 29.64
N ALA A 119 3.82 30.35 28.46
CA ALA A 119 3.35 31.68 28.15
C ALA A 119 2.41 32.19 29.24
N LYS A 120 2.37 33.51 29.42
CA LYS A 120 1.31 34.11 30.22
C LYS A 120 0.03 34.17 29.39
N PRO A 121 -1.16 34.17 30.00
CA PRO A 121 -2.42 34.28 29.24
C PRO A 121 -2.48 35.53 28.36
N GLU A 122 -1.86 36.64 28.80
CA GLU A 122 -1.74 37.89 28.04
C GLU A 122 -0.91 37.76 26.74
N ASP A 123 -0.07 36.72 26.61
CA ASP A 123 0.71 36.43 25.41
C ASP A 123 0.00 35.45 24.46
N VAL A 124 -1.11 34.84 24.89
CA VAL A 124 -1.93 33.92 24.09
C VAL A 124 -3.01 34.72 23.35
N GLY A 125 -3.04 34.62 22.03
CA GLY A 125 -4.09 35.23 21.22
C GLY A 125 -5.23 34.26 20.90
N VAL A 126 -6.43 34.79 20.67
CA VAL A 126 -7.63 34.00 20.34
C VAL A 126 -7.38 33.08 19.15
N GLU A 127 -6.67 33.51 18.10
CA GLU A 127 -6.42 32.66 16.93
C GLU A 127 -5.54 31.44 17.24
N GLU A 128 -4.53 31.58 18.09
CA GLU A 128 -3.68 30.46 18.49
C GLU A 128 -4.42 29.51 19.46
N LEU A 129 -5.33 30.06 20.27
CA LEU A 129 -6.25 29.28 21.10
C LEU A 129 -7.20 28.43 20.22
N ARG A 130 -7.80 29.01 19.17
CA ARG A 130 -8.61 28.27 18.19
C ARG A 130 -7.84 27.11 17.56
N LYS A 131 -6.57 27.34 17.17
CA LYS A 131 -5.70 26.30 16.60
C LYS A 131 -5.43 25.18 17.59
N TRP A 132 -5.26 25.49 18.86
CA TRP A 132 -5.08 24.50 19.91
C TRP A 132 -6.38 23.70 20.15
N VAL A 133 -7.54 24.35 20.21
CA VAL A 133 -8.86 23.69 20.34
C VAL A 133 -9.13 22.76 19.16
N ASN A 134 -8.91 23.23 17.92
CA ASN A 134 -9.04 22.42 16.71
C ASN A 134 -8.11 21.19 16.76
N TRP A 135 -6.87 21.34 17.20
CA TRP A 135 -5.98 20.20 17.39
C TRP A 135 -6.47 19.23 18.48
N ALA A 136 -6.87 19.75 19.65
CA ALA A 136 -7.21 18.92 20.79
C ALA A 136 -8.47 18.07 20.57
N PHE A 137 -9.49 18.62 19.89
CA PHE A 137 -10.81 17.96 19.76
C PHE A 137 -11.15 17.51 18.33
N TRP A 138 -10.54 18.11 17.31
CA TRP A 138 -10.71 17.74 15.89
C TRP A 138 -9.44 17.20 15.23
N GLU A 139 -8.33 17.07 15.97
CA GLU A 139 -7.03 16.64 15.43
C GLU A 139 -6.56 17.53 14.26
N GLY A 140 -6.98 18.79 14.21
CA GLY A 140 -6.66 19.76 13.15
C GLY A 140 -7.61 19.77 11.95
N ARG A 141 -8.65 18.92 11.96
CA ARG A 141 -9.53 18.65 10.81
C ARG A 141 -10.93 19.24 10.95
N ALA A 142 -11.09 20.31 11.72
CA ALA A 142 -12.37 21.02 11.84
C ALA A 142 -12.98 21.40 10.47
N GLY A 143 -12.15 21.81 9.50
CA GLY A 143 -12.61 22.13 8.14
C GLY A 143 -13.04 20.93 7.28
N GLU A 144 -12.73 19.70 7.69
CA GLU A 144 -13.12 18.45 7.01
C GLU A 144 -14.39 17.84 7.63
N ALA A 145 -14.80 18.30 8.82
CA ALA A 145 -15.98 17.81 9.49
C ALA A 145 -17.24 18.17 8.67
N LYS A 146 -18.04 17.15 8.34
CA LYS A 146 -19.29 17.29 7.55
C LYS A 146 -20.42 17.99 8.34
N GLU A 147 -20.22 18.26 9.63
CA GLU A 147 -21.18 18.88 10.53
C GLU A 147 -21.30 20.39 10.25
N LYS A 148 -22.53 20.91 10.10
CA LYS A 148 -22.77 22.35 9.98
C LYS A 148 -22.52 23.03 11.34
N GLY A 149 -21.79 24.15 11.34
CA GLY A 149 -21.58 24.96 12.55
C GLY A 149 -20.31 24.65 13.35
N VAL A 150 -19.35 23.92 12.78
CA VAL A 150 -18.07 23.58 13.46
C VAL A 150 -17.30 24.81 13.93
N GLU A 151 -17.25 25.88 13.13
CA GLU A 151 -16.60 27.13 13.56
C GLU A 151 -17.29 27.73 14.79
N ALA A 152 -18.62 27.67 14.84
CA ALA A 152 -19.40 28.14 15.99
C ALA A 152 -19.22 27.24 17.23
N GLU A 153 -18.96 25.95 17.04
CA GLU A 153 -18.61 25.03 18.15
C GLU A 153 -17.19 25.29 18.67
N ILE A 154 -16.24 25.61 17.78
CA ILE A 154 -14.90 26.06 18.20
C ILE A 154 -15.01 27.36 19.00
N ASP A 155 -15.81 28.32 18.52
CA ASP A 155 -16.12 29.55 19.26
C ASP A 155 -16.70 29.22 20.65
N GLU A 156 -17.66 28.29 20.73
CA GLU A 156 -18.25 27.84 21.99
C GLU A 156 -17.19 27.28 22.96
N TYR A 157 -16.25 26.46 22.49
CA TYR A 157 -15.15 25.96 23.33
C TYR A 157 -14.18 27.06 23.76
N VAL A 158 -13.89 28.02 22.89
CA VAL A 158 -13.05 29.19 23.22
C VAL A 158 -13.72 30.02 24.31
N GLU A 159 -15.01 30.33 24.18
CA GLU A 159 -15.78 31.05 25.20
C GLU A 159 -15.81 30.31 26.54
N ARG A 160 -16.01 28.98 26.52
CA ARG A 160 -15.94 28.15 27.74
C ARG A 160 -14.56 28.22 28.38
N ILE A 161 -13.49 28.20 27.60
CA ILE A 161 -12.12 28.34 28.11
C ILE A 161 -11.90 29.73 28.71
N GLU A 162 -12.37 30.80 28.08
CA GLU A 162 -12.29 32.16 28.62
C GLU A 162 -13.03 32.31 29.96
N GLN A 163 -14.20 31.67 30.08
CA GLN A 163 -14.94 31.61 31.35
C GLN A 163 -14.16 30.86 32.43
N LEU A 164 -13.50 29.75 32.09
CA LEU A 164 -12.68 28.97 33.03
C LEU A 164 -11.42 29.72 33.47
N VAL A 165 -10.81 30.51 32.59
CA VAL A 165 -9.64 31.34 32.89
C VAL A 165 -10.02 32.66 33.58
N GLY A 166 -11.29 33.07 33.48
CA GLY A 166 -11.84 34.26 34.15
C GLY A 166 -11.52 35.59 33.47
N LYS A 167 -10.99 35.59 32.25
CA LYS A 167 -10.65 36.78 31.44
C LYS A 167 -10.60 36.43 29.94
N PRO A 168 -10.95 37.36 29.04
CA PRO A 168 -10.84 37.15 27.60
C PRO A 168 -9.38 37.19 27.13
N PHE A 169 -9.09 36.50 26.03
CA PHE A 169 -7.77 36.55 25.38
C PHE A 169 -7.67 37.76 24.44
N GLN A 170 -6.45 38.17 24.09
CA GLN A 170 -6.24 39.26 23.14
C GLN A 170 -6.65 38.84 21.72
N ASP A 171 -7.21 39.77 20.96
CA ASP A 171 -7.53 39.56 19.55
C ASP A 171 -6.26 39.28 18.72
N GLY A 172 -6.42 38.41 17.71
CA GLY A 172 -5.33 37.99 16.81
C GLY A 172 -4.52 36.79 17.33
N PRO A 173 -3.30 36.55 16.80
CA PRO A 173 -2.52 35.36 17.12
C PRO A 173 -1.72 35.44 18.44
N GLY A 174 -1.51 36.64 19.00
CA GLY A 174 -0.64 36.81 20.16
C GLY A 174 0.84 36.50 19.88
N LYS A 175 1.63 36.27 20.93
CA LYS A 175 3.08 35.98 20.87
C LYS A 175 3.43 34.51 21.15
N ALA A 176 2.54 33.79 21.82
CA ALA A 176 2.74 32.40 22.22
C ALA A 176 2.30 31.43 21.13
N LYS A 177 2.93 30.25 21.10
CA LYS A 177 2.51 29.11 20.24
C LYS A 177 2.16 27.92 21.11
N SER A 178 1.09 27.23 20.75
CA SER A 178 0.67 25.99 21.41
C SER A 178 1.44 24.79 20.89
N LEU A 179 1.57 23.75 21.73
CA LEU A 179 2.06 22.44 21.33
C LEU A 179 0.94 21.62 20.70
N ARG A 180 1.16 21.12 19.48
CA ARG A 180 0.21 20.31 18.71
C ARG A 180 0.92 19.11 18.10
N LEU A 181 1.15 18.08 18.91
CA LEU A 181 2.10 16.98 18.64
C LEU A 181 1.95 16.33 17.25
N THR A 182 0.71 16.09 16.80
CA THR A 182 0.41 15.40 15.53
C THR A 182 0.49 16.30 14.30
N LEU A 183 0.56 17.62 14.49
CA LEU A 183 0.54 18.64 13.43
C LEU A 183 1.83 19.43 13.33
N ASP A 184 2.52 19.64 14.45
CA ASP A 184 3.74 20.42 14.48
C ASP A 184 4.86 19.74 13.67
N PRO A 185 5.83 20.53 13.17
CA PRO A 185 6.94 19.99 12.39
C PRO A 185 7.76 18.96 13.18
N ILE A 186 8.01 17.80 12.57
CA ILE A 186 8.81 16.75 13.20
C ILE A 186 10.27 17.17 13.15
N THR A 187 10.90 17.23 14.32
CA THR A 187 12.32 17.58 14.46
C THR A 187 13.15 16.33 14.72
N ILE A 188 13.96 15.93 13.74
CA ILE A 188 14.86 14.79 13.84
C ILE A 188 16.32 15.24 13.86
N GLN A 189 17.17 14.42 14.47
CA GLN A 189 18.62 14.51 14.25
C GLN A 189 19.01 13.41 13.25
N PRO A 190 19.81 13.68 12.20
CA PRO A 190 20.31 12.63 11.32
C PRO A 190 21.10 11.57 12.10
N ARG A 191 21.07 10.32 11.65
CA ARG A 191 21.90 9.23 12.19
C ARG A 191 22.88 8.77 11.13
N THR A 192 24.02 8.25 11.58
CA THR A 192 25.07 7.76 10.69
C THR A 192 24.81 6.31 10.30
N LEU A 193 25.40 5.85 9.19
CA LEU A 193 25.39 4.42 8.84
C LEU A 193 26.13 3.62 9.91
N ALA A 194 27.17 4.21 10.51
CA ALA A 194 27.84 3.68 11.69
C ALA A 194 26.89 3.47 12.89
N TRP A 195 26.00 4.43 13.18
CA TRP A 195 25.01 4.29 14.25
C TRP A 195 24.06 3.11 14.02
N TYR A 196 23.52 2.98 12.81
CA TYR A 196 22.65 1.84 12.50
C TYR A 196 23.40 0.51 12.45
N SER A 197 24.69 0.51 12.15
CA SER A 197 25.52 -0.70 12.29
C SER A 197 25.62 -1.16 13.76
N LEU A 198 25.68 -0.22 14.71
CA LEU A 198 25.60 -0.54 16.14
C LEU A 198 24.23 -1.09 16.53
N MET A 199 23.14 -0.54 15.97
CA MET A 199 21.79 -1.06 16.23
C MET A 199 21.60 -2.47 15.69
N MET A 200 22.21 -2.81 14.54
CA MET A 200 22.25 -4.17 14.00
C MET A 200 22.97 -5.15 14.94
N LEU A 201 24.08 -4.70 15.54
CA LEU A 201 24.83 -5.51 16.51
C LEU A 201 24.05 -5.69 17.82
N ALA A 202 23.47 -4.61 18.36
CA ALA A 202 22.64 -4.66 19.56
C ALA A 202 21.44 -5.61 19.40
N ASP A 203 20.80 -5.58 18.23
CA ASP A 203 19.74 -6.51 17.83
C ASP A 203 20.18 -7.97 17.88
N THR A 204 21.33 -8.24 17.25
CA THR A 204 21.93 -9.57 17.19
C THR A 204 22.26 -10.11 18.58
N VAL A 205 22.82 -9.26 19.43
CA VAL A 205 23.12 -9.60 20.83
C VAL A 205 21.84 -9.88 21.62
N ALA A 206 20.80 -9.06 21.48
CA ALA A 206 19.53 -9.25 22.18
C ALA A 206 18.88 -10.60 21.82
N ILE A 207 18.79 -10.92 20.53
CA ILE A 207 18.25 -12.20 20.04
C ILE A 207 19.06 -13.37 20.59
N PHE A 208 20.39 -13.26 20.58
CA PHE A 208 21.28 -14.31 21.08
C PHE A 208 21.15 -14.52 22.60
N LEU A 209 21.15 -13.45 23.40
CA LEU A 209 21.03 -13.53 24.85
C LEU A 209 19.68 -14.12 25.28
N LEU A 210 18.58 -13.67 24.66
CA LEU A 210 17.25 -14.23 24.94
C LEU A 210 17.15 -15.70 24.50
N LYS A 211 17.80 -16.08 23.40
CA LYS A 211 17.89 -17.48 22.97
C LYS A 211 18.64 -18.35 23.99
N ILE A 212 19.76 -17.88 24.54
CA ILE A 212 20.49 -18.57 25.63
C ILE A 212 19.60 -18.73 26.86
N LYS A 213 18.82 -17.69 27.18
CA LYS A 213 17.86 -17.68 28.29
C LYS A 213 16.55 -18.43 27.97
N GLY A 214 16.49 -19.21 26.88
CA GLY A 214 15.38 -20.12 26.59
C GLY A 214 14.16 -19.49 25.90
N PHE A 215 14.25 -18.22 25.47
CA PHE A 215 13.22 -17.60 24.64
C PHE A 215 13.37 -18.02 23.17
N LYS A 216 12.24 -18.22 22.50
CA LYS A 216 12.17 -18.49 21.07
C LYS A 216 11.81 -17.22 20.34
N TYR A 217 12.68 -16.77 19.43
CA TYR A 217 12.39 -15.63 18.58
C TYR A 217 11.52 -16.03 17.39
N TYR A 218 10.43 -15.29 17.20
CA TYR A 218 9.54 -15.37 16.04
C TYR A 218 9.74 -14.11 15.20
N ARG A 219 10.34 -14.29 14.03
CA ARG A 219 10.60 -13.18 13.11
C ARG A 219 9.34 -12.82 12.34
N ARG A 220 9.28 -11.56 11.88
CA ARG A 220 8.38 -11.18 10.80
C ARG A 220 8.72 -11.96 9.53
N THR A 221 7.85 -11.81 8.55
CA THR A 221 8.02 -12.36 7.22
C THR A 221 9.32 -11.91 6.57
N LEU A 222 9.85 -12.64 5.59
CA LEU A 222 11.14 -12.25 4.98
C LEU A 222 11.05 -10.87 4.30
N THR A 223 9.89 -10.51 3.75
CA THR A 223 9.61 -9.13 3.28
C THR A 223 9.54 -8.14 4.43
N GLY A 224 8.82 -8.44 5.51
CA GLY A 224 8.76 -7.60 6.69
C GLY A 224 10.11 -7.40 7.37
N LEU A 225 11.00 -8.39 7.30
CA LEU A 225 12.38 -8.32 7.78
C LEU A 225 13.26 -7.46 6.87
N ALA A 226 13.10 -7.56 5.55
CA ALA A 226 13.82 -6.75 4.57
C ALA A 226 13.36 -5.28 4.57
N ALA A 227 12.14 -4.99 5.04
CA ALA A 227 11.60 -3.64 5.20
C ALA A 227 12.15 -2.89 6.43
N VAL A 228 12.95 -3.54 7.27
CA VAL A 228 13.57 -2.94 8.46
C VAL A 228 15.02 -2.59 8.18
N PHE A 229 15.39 -1.35 8.45
CA PHE A 229 16.77 -0.88 8.42
C PHE A 229 17.23 -0.47 9.83
N PRO A 230 18.41 -0.90 10.30
CA PRO A 230 19.40 -1.74 9.60
C PRO A 230 18.90 -3.18 9.39
N PRO A 231 19.51 -3.92 8.45
CA PRO A 231 19.24 -5.34 8.28
C PRO A 231 19.46 -6.10 9.58
N ARG A 232 18.67 -7.17 9.80
CA ARG A 232 18.68 -7.95 11.05
C ARG A 232 19.13 -9.40 10.79
N PRO A 233 20.44 -9.66 10.59
CA PRO A 233 20.93 -10.97 10.17
C PRO A 233 20.62 -12.08 11.18
N ALA A 234 20.66 -11.79 12.49
CA ALA A 234 20.34 -12.77 13.53
C ALA A 234 18.89 -13.28 13.46
N ALA A 235 17.97 -12.49 12.91
CA ALA A 235 16.60 -12.92 12.68
C ALA A 235 16.52 -14.00 11.58
N LEU A 236 17.43 -14.02 10.61
CA LEU A 236 17.48 -15.07 9.58
C LEU A 236 17.87 -16.44 10.14
N CYS A 237 18.50 -16.47 11.32
CA CYS A 237 18.88 -17.71 11.99
C CYS A 237 17.69 -18.46 12.61
N THR A 238 16.48 -17.87 12.66
CA THR A 238 15.27 -18.55 13.10
C THR A 238 14.37 -18.91 11.91
N ARG A 239 13.86 -20.15 11.92
CA ARG A 239 12.83 -20.62 10.97
C ARG A 239 11.40 -20.27 11.43
N ARG A 240 11.24 -19.72 12.65
CA ARG A 240 9.92 -19.43 13.24
C ARG A 240 9.41 -18.10 12.72
N VAL A 241 8.28 -18.13 12.00
CA VAL A 241 7.61 -16.95 11.48
C VAL A 241 6.46 -16.59 12.42
N SER A 242 6.30 -15.30 12.70
CA SER A 242 5.19 -14.75 13.47
C SER A 242 3.86 -15.00 12.75
N PRO A 243 2.79 -15.48 13.44
CA PRO A 243 1.46 -15.57 12.86
C PRO A 243 0.80 -14.19 12.70
N ALA A 244 1.36 -13.15 13.33
CA ALA A 244 0.95 -11.75 13.18
C ALA A 244 2.01 -11.02 12.34
N PRO A 245 1.81 -10.82 11.02
CA PRO A 245 2.88 -10.43 10.10
C PRO A 245 3.53 -9.06 10.37
N LYS A 246 2.85 -8.20 11.14
CA LYS A 246 3.35 -6.86 11.51
C LYS A 246 4.18 -6.86 12.79
N LEU A 247 4.13 -7.92 13.60
CA LEU A 247 4.80 -8.00 14.91
C LEU A 247 5.83 -9.13 14.92
N SER A 248 7.07 -8.83 15.32
CA SER A 248 8.00 -9.85 15.81
C SER A 248 7.90 -9.93 17.33
N TYR A 249 8.27 -11.07 17.91
CA TYR A 249 8.20 -11.27 19.36
C TYR A 249 9.11 -12.40 19.84
N PHE A 250 9.34 -12.41 21.14
CA PHE A 250 10.04 -13.47 21.87
C PHE A 250 9.03 -14.25 22.70
N LEU A 251 9.09 -15.58 22.64
CA LEU A 251 8.17 -16.44 23.36
C LEU A 251 8.93 -17.42 24.26
N ARG A 252 8.57 -17.40 25.55
CA ARG A 252 8.78 -18.52 26.47
C ARG A 252 7.47 -19.31 26.53
N LYS A 253 7.54 -20.61 26.23
CA LYS A 253 6.35 -21.46 26.10
C LYS A 253 5.57 -21.49 27.42
N HIS A 254 4.24 -21.41 27.32
CA HIS A 254 3.32 -21.63 28.43
C HIS A 254 2.91 -23.11 28.50
N THR A 255 2.94 -23.70 29.70
CA THR A 255 2.49 -25.07 29.96
C THR A 255 1.49 -25.16 31.12
N SER A 256 1.50 -24.20 32.05
CA SER A 256 0.57 -24.16 33.18
C SER A 256 -0.89 -24.17 32.76
N LYS A 257 -1.69 -24.98 33.47
CA LYS A 257 -3.14 -25.05 33.34
C LYS A 257 -3.88 -24.25 34.42
N THR A 258 -3.14 -23.80 35.44
CA THR A 258 -3.69 -23.16 36.65
C THR A 258 -3.29 -21.69 36.75
N ARG A 259 -2.27 -21.26 36.02
CA ARG A 259 -1.70 -19.91 36.04
C ARG A 259 -1.77 -19.29 34.64
N LEU A 260 -1.92 -17.98 34.57
CA LEU A 260 -2.14 -17.26 33.30
C LEU A 260 -0.82 -16.85 32.64
N PRO A 261 -0.73 -16.82 31.30
CA PRO A 261 0.46 -16.35 30.60
C PRO A 261 0.59 -14.83 30.63
N VAL A 262 1.81 -14.35 30.43
CA VAL A 262 2.17 -12.92 30.49
C VAL A 262 2.47 -12.37 29.10
N ILE A 263 1.92 -11.19 28.80
CA ILE A 263 2.26 -10.38 27.62
C ILE A 263 3.07 -9.18 28.07
N TYR A 264 4.21 -8.95 27.43
CA TYR A 264 5.11 -7.84 27.73
C TYR A 264 5.24 -6.87 26.56
N LEU A 265 4.95 -5.58 26.80
CA LEU A 265 5.11 -4.47 25.86
C LEU A 265 6.18 -3.49 26.35
N HIS A 266 7.27 -3.34 25.59
CA HIS A 266 8.42 -2.52 26.01
C HIS A 266 8.28 -1.03 25.64
N GLY A 267 9.18 -0.20 26.19
CA GLY A 267 9.23 1.25 25.97
C GLY A 267 10.17 1.67 24.83
N ILE A 268 10.33 2.99 24.64
CA ILE A 268 11.27 3.56 23.66
C ILE A 268 12.72 3.19 24.04
N GLY A 269 13.54 2.81 23.06
CA GLY A 269 14.95 2.54 23.30
C GLY A 269 15.68 1.87 22.13
N ILE A 270 16.62 0.98 22.43
CA ILE A 270 17.41 0.20 21.45
C ILE A 270 16.81 -1.18 21.16
N GLY A 271 15.49 -1.32 21.32
CA GLY A 271 14.76 -2.60 21.26
C GLY A 271 14.72 -3.32 22.59
N ILE A 272 14.58 -4.65 22.57
CA ILE A 272 14.38 -5.45 23.79
C ILE A 272 15.64 -5.61 24.65
N LEU A 273 16.81 -5.20 24.17
CA LEU A 273 18.10 -5.42 24.83
C LEU A 273 18.13 -4.97 26.32
N PRO A 274 17.63 -3.77 26.69
CA PRO A 274 17.61 -3.33 28.09
C PRO A 274 16.69 -4.17 29.00
N HIS A 275 15.76 -4.92 28.41
CA HIS A 275 14.73 -5.70 29.09
C HIS A 275 15.09 -7.18 29.25
N VAL A 276 16.24 -7.61 28.70
CA VAL A 276 16.64 -9.04 28.69
C VAL A 276 16.78 -9.61 30.09
N ASP A 277 17.42 -8.88 31.01
CA ASP A 277 17.59 -9.32 32.39
C ASP A 277 16.24 -9.35 33.13
N PHE A 278 15.42 -8.29 32.98
CA PHE A 278 14.09 -8.24 33.58
C PHE A 278 13.17 -9.39 33.12
N LEU A 279 13.19 -9.74 31.82
CA LEU A 279 12.40 -10.85 31.28
C LEU A 279 12.85 -12.21 31.84
N ASP A 280 14.14 -12.38 32.12
CA ASP A 280 14.69 -13.60 32.70
C ASP A 280 14.44 -13.70 34.21
N ASP A 281 14.55 -12.58 34.91
CA ASP A 281 14.20 -12.47 36.32
C ASP A 281 12.72 -12.74 36.53
N MET A 282 11.85 -12.18 35.67
CA MET A 282 10.42 -12.46 35.68
C MET A 282 10.14 -13.93 35.38
N HIS A 283 10.79 -14.54 34.39
CA HIS A 283 10.64 -15.97 34.14
C HIS A 283 11.05 -16.80 35.36
N THR A 284 12.19 -16.47 35.97
CA THR A 284 12.73 -17.18 37.12
C THR A 284 11.79 -17.05 38.31
N ALA A 285 11.32 -15.85 38.62
CA ALA A 285 10.38 -15.60 39.70
C ALA A 285 9.06 -16.37 39.52
N LEU A 286 8.54 -16.44 38.29
CA LEU A 286 7.30 -17.14 37.99
C LEU A 286 7.44 -18.67 38.04
N ASN A 287 8.60 -19.22 37.69
CA ASN A 287 8.73 -20.67 37.41
C ASN A 287 9.70 -21.42 38.32
N LYS A 288 10.44 -20.73 39.20
CA LYS A 288 11.36 -21.36 40.14
C LYS A 288 10.61 -22.32 41.06
N GLY A 289 11.01 -23.59 41.03
CA GLY A 289 10.40 -24.67 41.82
C GLY A 289 9.12 -25.26 41.23
N ALA A 290 8.64 -24.77 40.08
CA ALA A 290 7.47 -25.32 39.40
C ALA A 290 7.85 -26.50 38.49
N ALA A 291 6.97 -27.49 38.41
CA ALA A 291 7.10 -28.61 37.47
C ALA A 291 7.03 -28.12 36.01
N ALA A 292 7.63 -28.85 35.07
CA ALA A 292 7.77 -28.43 33.67
C ALA A 292 6.43 -28.29 32.93
N ASP A 293 5.40 -29.02 33.36
CA ASP A 293 4.03 -28.93 32.88
C ASP A 293 3.24 -27.79 33.53
N ASP A 294 3.84 -27.05 34.47
CA ASP A 294 3.23 -25.91 35.14
C ASP A 294 3.97 -24.58 34.89
N HIS A 295 4.69 -24.40 33.78
CA HIS A 295 5.40 -23.13 33.53
C HIS A 295 4.51 -22.02 32.97
N VAL A 296 4.60 -20.83 33.55
CA VAL A 296 4.02 -19.59 33.04
C VAL A 296 4.85 -19.11 31.85
N GLY A 297 4.17 -18.95 30.70
CA GLY A 297 4.80 -18.44 29.48
C GLY A 297 4.83 -16.92 29.44
N ILE A 298 5.79 -16.38 28.68
CA ILE A 298 5.98 -14.94 28.51
C ILE A 298 6.08 -14.67 27.00
N LEU A 299 5.21 -13.80 26.49
CA LEU A 299 5.24 -13.29 25.13
C LEU A 299 5.66 -11.82 25.17
N ALA A 300 6.90 -11.53 24.78
CA ALA A 300 7.44 -10.18 24.71
C ALA A 300 7.38 -9.66 23.27
N VAL A 301 6.49 -8.70 23.00
CA VAL A 301 6.28 -8.11 21.68
C VAL A 301 7.41 -7.14 21.38
N GLU A 302 7.98 -7.23 20.18
CA GLU A 302 9.03 -6.35 19.71
C GLU A 302 8.42 -5.21 18.87
N ILE A 303 8.53 -3.97 19.37
CA ILE A 303 7.95 -2.76 18.77
C ILE A 303 9.07 -1.99 18.05
N LEU A 304 9.29 -2.30 16.78
CA LEU A 304 10.45 -1.80 16.02
C LEU A 304 10.42 -0.28 15.79
N GLN A 305 9.22 0.30 15.74
CA GLN A 305 8.97 1.72 15.46
C GLN A 305 9.47 2.66 16.56
N ILE A 306 9.64 2.13 17.78
CA ILE A 306 10.16 2.87 18.93
C ILE A 306 11.57 2.39 19.34
N SER A 307 12.23 1.64 18.45
CA SER A 307 13.47 0.91 18.74
C SER A 307 14.68 1.44 17.94
N SER A 308 14.74 2.72 17.58
CA SER A 308 15.86 3.30 16.79
C SER A 308 16.15 2.57 15.47
N ARG A 309 15.10 2.18 14.74
CA ARG A 309 15.15 1.47 13.44
C ARG A 309 14.27 2.21 12.43
N LEU A 310 14.67 2.30 11.18
CA LEU A 310 13.80 2.79 10.11
C LEU A 310 12.93 1.63 9.61
N THR A 311 11.62 1.78 9.70
CA THR A 311 10.66 0.71 9.38
C THR A 311 9.31 1.32 8.99
N GLU A 312 8.34 0.49 8.61
CA GLU A 312 6.97 0.97 8.37
C GLU A 312 6.36 1.69 9.61
N PRO A 313 5.37 2.58 9.41
CA PRO A 313 4.62 3.20 10.50
C PRO A 313 4.11 2.22 11.55
N ILE A 314 3.93 2.70 12.79
CA ILE A 314 3.36 1.88 13.86
C ILE A 314 1.91 1.51 13.50
N PRO A 315 1.46 0.27 13.73
CA PRO A 315 0.09 -0.12 13.44
C PRO A 315 -0.91 0.78 14.18
N ARG A 316 -2.02 1.13 13.51
CA ARG A 316 -3.12 1.89 14.14
C ARG A 316 -3.81 1.04 15.20
N ARG A 317 -4.56 1.68 16.11
CA ARG A 317 -5.27 1.03 17.22
C ARG A 317 -5.95 -0.30 16.83
N ALA A 318 -6.83 -0.28 15.83
CA ALA A 318 -7.57 -1.49 15.40
C ALA A 318 -6.66 -2.59 14.83
N GLU A 319 -5.64 -2.22 14.05
CA GLU A 319 -4.68 -3.17 13.48
C GLU A 319 -3.79 -3.78 14.58
N PHE A 320 -3.31 -2.96 15.53
CA PHE A 320 -2.51 -3.44 16.67
C PHE A 320 -3.31 -4.44 17.51
N ILE A 321 -4.56 -4.11 17.86
CA ILE A 321 -5.47 -5.01 18.60
C ILE A 321 -5.65 -6.32 17.83
N SER A 322 -5.96 -6.27 16.53
CA SER A 322 -6.11 -7.48 15.70
C SER A 322 -4.84 -8.34 15.66
N GLN A 323 -3.67 -7.74 15.49
CA GLN A 323 -2.39 -8.46 15.46
C GLN A 323 -2.10 -9.10 16.82
N LEU A 324 -2.33 -8.39 17.92
CA LEU A 324 -2.11 -8.93 19.26
C LEU A 324 -3.11 -10.05 19.61
N THR A 325 -4.39 -9.90 19.23
CA THR A 325 -5.40 -10.97 19.36
C THR A 325 -4.96 -12.23 18.65
N THR A 326 -4.45 -12.10 17.41
CA THR A 326 -3.91 -13.23 16.63
C THR A 326 -2.77 -13.94 17.35
N LEU A 327 -1.85 -13.19 17.99
CA LEU A 327 -0.75 -13.77 18.76
C LEU A 327 -1.25 -14.54 19.99
N ILE A 328 -2.21 -13.97 20.73
CA ILE A 328 -2.77 -14.60 21.91
C ILE A 328 -3.54 -15.86 21.53
N ASP A 329 -4.43 -15.79 20.55
CA ASP A 329 -5.23 -16.94 20.13
C ASP A 329 -4.35 -18.07 19.64
N HIS A 330 -3.28 -17.75 18.91
CA HIS A 330 -2.33 -18.75 18.43
C HIS A 330 -1.55 -19.45 19.56
N HIS A 331 -1.05 -18.72 20.57
CA HIS A 331 -0.18 -19.31 21.61
C HIS A 331 -0.89 -19.73 22.90
N PHE A 332 -1.99 -19.05 23.23
CA PHE A 332 -2.70 -19.16 24.51
C PHE A 332 -4.20 -19.49 24.32
N GLY A 333 -4.70 -19.58 23.08
CA GLY A 333 -6.11 -19.82 22.79
C GLY A 333 -6.99 -18.65 23.22
N HIS A 334 -8.28 -18.89 23.45
CA HIS A 334 -9.25 -17.87 23.86
C HIS A 334 -9.24 -17.56 25.39
N GLY A 335 -8.19 -17.98 26.09
CA GLY A 335 -8.05 -17.79 27.53
C GLY A 335 -7.75 -16.34 27.95
N ARG A 336 -7.73 -16.10 29.26
CA ARG A 336 -7.31 -14.83 29.87
C ARG A 336 -5.78 -14.75 30.00
N VAL A 337 -5.26 -13.54 30.06
CA VAL A 337 -3.81 -13.24 30.12
C VAL A 337 -3.52 -12.14 31.15
N VAL A 338 -2.24 -11.96 31.50
CA VAL A 338 -1.73 -10.83 32.29
C VAL A 338 -0.95 -9.89 31.38
N LEU A 339 -1.25 -8.59 31.45
CA LEU A 339 -0.57 -7.56 30.66
C LEU A 339 0.51 -6.87 31.49
N VAL A 340 1.72 -6.76 30.96
CA VAL A 340 2.81 -6.01 31.58
C VAL A 340 3.36 -5.04 30.55
N ALA A 341 3.50 -3.78 30.92
CA ALA A 341 3.99 -2.77 30.00
C ALA A 341 4.84 -1.71 30.69
N HIS A 342 5.79 -1.15 29.93
CA HIS A 342 6.71 -0.12 30.42
C HIS A 342 6.74 1.09 29.51
N SER A 343 6.70 2.30 30.08
CA SER A 343 6.86 3.57 29.35
C SER A 343 5.91 3.63 28.14
N TYR A 344 6.38 3.89 26.92
CA TYR A 344 5.55 3.89 25.70
C TYR A 344 4.70 2.62 25.51
N GLY A 345 5.12 1.45 26.01
CA GLY A 345 4.30 0.24 25.97
C GLY A 345 2.95 0.39 26.70
N THR A 346 2.84 1.32 27.66
CA THR A 346 1.57 1.59 28.36
C THR A 346 0.57 2.35 27.47
N ILE A 347 1.04 3.04 26.43
CA ILE A 347 0.19 3.64 25.39
C ILE A 347 -0.51 2.55 24.58
N LEU A 348 0.24 1.53 24.15
CA LEU A 348 -0.36 0.39 23.47
C LEU A 348 -1.26 -0.44 24.41
N SER A 349 -0.98 -0.40 25.71
CA SER A 349 -1.83 -1.03 26.72
C SER A 349 -3.15 -0.31 26.90
N SER A 350 -3.22 1.02 26.79
CA SER A 350 -4.49 1.75 26.89
C SER A 350 -5.43 1.40 25.73
N HIS A 351 -4.90 1.18 24.51
CA HIS A 351 -5.68 0.66 23.39
C HIS A 351 -6.32 -0.69 23.68
N VAL A 352 -5.58 -1.59 24.33
CA VAL A 352 -6.04 -2.93 24.73
C VAL A 352 -7.08 -2.85 25.86
N LEU A 353 -6.81 -2.06 26.89
CA LEU A 353 -7.67 -1.93 28.07
C LEU A 353 -8.98 -1.21 27.78
N ARG A 354 -9.01 -0.30 26.80
CA ARG A 354 -10.22 0.42 26.36
C ARG A 354 -10.99 -0.29 25.25
N ASP A 355 -10.53 -1.46 24.80
CA ASP A 355 -11.29 -2.31 23.87
C ASP A 355 -12.21 -3.26 24.65
N PRO A 356 -13.54 -3.19 24.49
CA PRO A 356 -14.47 -3.99 25.30
C PRO A 356 -14.33 -5.50 25.16
N GLN A 357 -13.88 -5.98 24.00
CA GLN A 357 -13.72 -7.42 23.74
C GLN A 357 -12.41 -7.94 24.32
N PHE A 358 -11.33 -7.16 24.18
CA PHE A 358 -10.01 -7.54 24.65
C PHE A 358 -9.86 -7.35 26.16
N SER A 359 -10.38 -6.28 26.74
CA SER A 359 -10.26 -5.99 28.17
C SER A 359 -10.84 -7.11 29.05
N ALA A 360 -11.91 -7.75 28.60
CA ALA A 360 -12.50 -8.93 29.24
C ALA A 360 -11.54 -10.14 29.34
N ARG A 361 -10.50 -10.18 28.49
CA ARG A 361 -9.46 -11.21 28.49
C ARG A 361 -8.28 -10.87 29.40
N ILE A 362 -8.20 -9.67 29.94
CA ILE A 362 -7.10 -9.27 30.83
C ILE A 362 -7.50 -9.56 32.27
N SER A 363 -6.78 -10.46 32.94
CA SER A 363 -7.02 -10.78 34.36
C SER A 363 -6.30 -9.82 35.31
N GLY A 364 -5.24 -9.17 34.85
CA GLY A 364 -4.50 -8.20 35.64
C GLY A 364 -3.44 -7.50 34.81
N THR A 365 -3.01 -6.33 35.27
CA THR A 365 -2.05 -5.48 34.58
C THR A 365 -0.99 -4.94 35.53
N LEU A 366 0.26 -4.85 35.05
CA LEU A 366 1.36 -4.14 35.68
C LEU A 366 1.89 -3.09 34.71
N LEU A 367 1.63 -1.82 35.01
CA LEU A 367 2.16 -0.70 34.25
C LEU A 367 3.36 -0.08 34.99
N ILE A 368 4.53 -0.09 34.35
CA ILE A 368 5.80 0.39 34.90
C ILE A 368 6.09 1.76 34.28
N ASP A 369 6.23 2.78 35.12
CA ASP A 369 6.41 4.18 34.72
C ASP A 369 5.41 4.61 33.62
N PRO A 370 4.09 4.56 33.91
CA PRO A 370 3.04 4.70 32.90
C PRO A 370 2.89 6.12 32.38
N VAL A 371 3.33 6.35 31.14
CA VAL A 371 3.12 7.62 30.42
C VAL A 371 1.66 7.82 29.95
N SER A 372 0.83 6.78 30.02
CA SER A 372 -0.57 6.81 29.58
C SER A 372 -1.53 7.45 30.61
N ILE A 373 -1.09 7.62 31.86
CA ILE A 373 -1.91 8.17 32.96
C ILE A 373 -1.59 9.66 33.09
N LEU A 374 -2.61 10.50 33.26
CA LEU A 374 -2.51 11.97 33.22
C LEU A 374 -1.94 12.51 31.89
N LEU A 375 -2.02 11.76 30.79
CA LEU A 375 -1.44 12.14 29.49
C LEU A 375 -2.08 13.41 28.86
N HIS A 376 -3.27 13.81 29.31
CA HIS A 376 -3.90 15.07 28.92
C HIS A 376 -3.18 16.29 29.51
N MET A 377 -2.31 16.10 30.51
CA MET A 377 -1.45 17.13 31.07
C MET A 377 -0.25 17.43 30.14
N PRO A 378 0.24 18.68 30.11
CA PRO A 378 1.28 19.09 29.16
C PRO A 378 2.69 18.63 29.53
N ASP A 379 2.92 18.11 30.74
CA ASP A 379 4.26 17.84 31.29
C ASP A 379 5.02 16.77 30.48
N VAL A 380 4.39 15.63 30.17
CA VAL A 380 5.02 14.56 29.38
C VAL A 380 5.37 15.05 27.98
N ALA A 381 4.42 15.71 27.29
CA ALA A 381 4.60 16.25 25.95
C ALA A 381 5.75 17.27 25.93
N TYR A 382 5.73 18.23 26.85
CA TYR A 382 6.74 19.29 26.94
C TYR A 382 8.13 18.72 27.30
N ASN A 383 8.21 17.90 28.35
CA ASN A 383 9.48 17.38 28.89
C ASN A 383 10.19 16.44 27.90
N PHE A 384 9.45 15.72 27.07
CA PHE A 384 10.00 14.75 26.11
C PHE A 384 10.29 15.36 24.72
N THR A 385 9.41 16.23 24.20
CA THR A 385 9.49 16.68 22.79
C THR A 385 10.12 18.06 22.60
N VAL A 386 9.98 18.94 23.61
CA VAL A 386 10.29 20.37 23.49
C VAL A 386 11.46 20.77 24.38
N ARG A 387 11.48 20.31 25.64
CA ARG A 387 12.47 20.70 26.64
C ARG A 387 13.90 20.51 26.12
N PRO A 388 14.73 21.57 26.06
CA PRO A 388 16.13 21.41 25.71
C PRO A 388 16.88 20.48 26.70
N PRO A 389 17.96 19.80 26.32
CA PRO A 389 18.71 18.98 27.28
C PRO A 389 19.79 19.79 28.02
N VAL A 390 19.90 19.65 29.34
CA VAL A 390 20.99 20.24 30.15
C VAL A 390 21.71 19.17 30.97
N ARG A 391 20.96 18.36 31.72
CA ARG A 391 21.51 17.25 32.53
C ARG A 391 21.95 16.09 31.65
N ALA A 392 22.86 15.27 32.15
CA ALA A 392 23.42 14.19 31.34
C ALA A 392 22.35 13.17 30.87
N GLN A 393 21.44 12.77 31.76
CA GLN A 393 20.25 11.96 31.43
C GLN A 393 19.27 12.64 30.45
N GLU A 394 19.16 13.98 30.46
CA GLU A 394 18.33 14.70 29.49
C GLU A 394 18.95 14.68 28.10
N TRP A 395 20.28 14.81 28.01
CA TRP A 395 21.01 14.67 26.74
C TRP A 395 20.87 13.27 26.16
N GLU A 396 20.91 12.26 27.02
CA GLU A 396 20.68 10.87 26.66
C GLU A 396 19.26 10.70 26.08
N LEU A 397 18.23 11.10 26.82
CA LEU A 397 16.84 10.96 26.38
C LEU A 397 16.54 11.77 25.10
N TRP A 398 17.05 13.00 25.03
CA TRP A 398 16.82 13.90 23.90
C TRP A 398 17.42 13.33 22.60
N TRP A 399 18.68 12.89 22.62
CA TRP A 399 19.34 12.42 21.40
C TRP A 399 18.97 10.96 21.07
N PHE A 400 18.98 10.03 22.04
CA PHE A 400 18.71 8.61 21.76
C PHE A 400 17.22 8.28 21.66
N GLY A 401 16.33 9.07 22.27
CA GLY A 401 14.88 8.87 22.22
C GLY A 401 14.18 9.89 21.32
N SER A 402 13.98 11.11 21.84
CA SER A 402 13.13 12.15 21.25
C SER A 402 13.51 12.54 19.82
N LYS A 403 14.81 12.62 19.51
CA LYS A 403 15.31 13.02 18.20
C LYS A 403 15.73 11.85 17.29
N ASP A 404 15.41 10.61 17.64
CA ASP A 404 15.57 9.49 16.73
C ASP A 404 14.59 9.61 15.56
N PRO A 405 15.01 9.40 14.29
CA PRO A 405 14.16 9.65 13.13
C PRO A 405 12.85 8.84 13.10
N GLN A 406 12.83 7.59 13.56
CA GLN A 406 11.62 6.77 13.54
C GLN A 406 10.77 7.02 14.80
N VAL A 407 11.40 7.19 15.97
CA VAL A 407 10.68 7.52 17.21
C VAL A 407 9.97 8.86 17.06
N ALA A 408 10.66 9.89 16.57
CA ALA A 408 10.08 11.20 16.32
C ALA A 408 8.95 11.15 15.28
N HIS A 409 9.08 10.33 14.24
CA HIS A 409 8.01 10.12 13.27
C HIS A 409 6.78 9.44 13.90
N THR A 410 7.01 8.42 14.73
CA THR A 410 5.94 7.73 15.49
C THR A 410 5.21 8.70 16.42
N LEU A 411 5.94 9.51 17.18
CA LEU A 411 5.36 10.50 18.10
C LEU A 411 4.68 11.66 17.36
N GLY A 412 5.25 12.09 16.23
CA GLY A 412 4.75 13.25 15.48
C GLY A 412 3.58 12.95 14.55
N ARG A 413 3.33 11.69 14.16
CA ARG A 413 2.29 11.33 13.17
C ARG A 413 1.40 10.16 13.55
N HIS A 414 1.69 9.46 14.65
CA HIS A 414 0.95 8.27 15.06
C HIS A 414 0.59 8.25 16.56
N PHE A 415 0.76 9.38 17.26
CA PHE A 415 0.44 9.50 18.68
C PHE A 415 -0.76 10.43 18.89
N PHE A 416 -1.96 9.86 18.94
CA PHE A 416 -3.20 10.59 19.19
C PHE A 416 -3.53 10.53 20.67
N TRP A 417 -3.19 11.60 21.43
CA TRP A 417 -3.25 11.62 22.90
C TRP A 417 -4.58 11.10 23.46
N SER A 418 -5.68 11.42 22.79
CA SER A 418 -7.06 11.08 23.18
C SER A 418 -7.37 9.57 23.06
N GLU A 419 -6.70 8.84 22.15
CA GLU A 419 -6.74 7.37 22.08
C GLU A 419 -5.74 6.70 23.04
N CYS A 420 -4.74 7.45 23.50
CA CYS A 420 -3.59 6.98 24.27
C CYS A 420 -3.77 7.14 25.79
N VAL A 421 -4.58 8.10 26.23
CA VAL A 421 -4.84 8.37 27.66
C VAL A 421 -5.67 7.25 28.30
N LEU A 422 -5.32 6.90 29.55
CA LEU A 422 -6.06 6.01 30.42
C LEU A 422 -6.50 6.80 31.66
N TRP A 423 -7.81 6.96 31.84
CA TRP A 423 -8.38 7.72 32.96
C TRP A 423 -8.47 6.86 34.22
N ARG A 424 -8.56 7.49 35.39
CA ARG A 424 -8.81 6.76 36.63
C ARG A 424 -10.14 6.00 36.59
N ASP A 425 -11.21 6.62 36.09
CA ASP A 425 -12.52 5.97 35.99
C ASP A 425 -12.50 4.77 35.04
N ASP A 426 -11.67 4.80 33.98
CA ASP A 426 -11.46 3.62 33.13
C ASP A 426 -10.89 2.45 33.97
N ILE A 427 -9.91 2.74 34.84
CA ILE A 427 -9.28 1.75 35.71
C ILE A 427 -10.27 1.21 36.73
N GLU A 428 -11.03 2.08 37.38
CA GLU A 428 -12.07 1.70 38.35
C GLU A 428 -13.13 0.81 37.68
N ASN A 429 -13.63 1.20 36.50
CA ASN A 429 -14.58 0.41 35.73
C ASN A 429 -14.00 -0.96 35.32
N LEU A 430 -12.73 -1.03 34.92
CA LEU A 430 -12.06 -2.31 34.62
C LEU A 430 -11.96 -3.23 35.84
N ILE A 431 -11.70 -2.66 37.02
CA ILE A 431 -11.66 -3.39 38.28
C ILE A 431 -13.06 -3.90 38.63
N GLU A 432 -14.08 -3.03 38.57
CA GLU A 432 -15.46 -3.39 38.92
C GLU A 432 -16.06 -4.41 37.94
N LYS A 433 -15.95 -4.17 36.63
CA LYS A 433 -16.59 -4.96 35.59
C LYS A 433 -15.91 -6.31 35.35
N HIS A 434 -14.59 -6.36 35.44
CA HIS A 434 -13.81 -7.55 35.07
C HIS A 434 -13.07 -8.20 36.25
N ASN A 435 -13.20 -7.66 37.47
CA ASN A 435 -12.41 -8.05 38.63
C ASN A 435 -10.89 -8.02 38.31
N MET A 436 -10.47 -6.99 37.57
CA MET A 436 -9.10 -6.84 37.12
C MET A 436 -8.21 -6.41 38.29
N ARG A 437 -7.03 -7.03 38.42
CA ARG A 437 -5.99 -6.56 39.36
C ARG A 437 -5.11 -5.54 38.65
N PHE A 438 -5.04 -4.32 39.15
CA PHE A 438 -4.29 -3.24 38.52
C PHE A 438 -3.12 -2.81 39.41
N THR A 439 -1.91 -2.83 38.88
CA THR A 439 -0.72 -2.36 39.59
C THR A 439 0.03 -1.32 38.76
N ALA A 440 0.27 -0.14 39.34
CA ALA A 440 1.19 0.86 38.81
C ALA A 440 2.51 0.80 39.58
N SER A 441 3.64 0.61 38.89
CA SER A 441 4.97 0.63 39.49
C SER A 441 5.67 1.94 39.09
N LEU A 442 5.98 2.78 40.08
CA LEU A 442 6.41 4.15 39.86
C LEU A 442 7.82 4.41 40.38
N SER A 443 8.70 4.88 39.49
CA SER A 443 10.04 5.36 39.80
C SER A 443 9.96 6.77 40.42
N GLY A 444 10.47 6.95 41.63
CA GLY A 444 10.21 8.16 42.42
C GLY A 444 10.83 9.45 41.87
N GLU A 445 11.88 9.34 41.07
CA GLU A 445 12.65 10.47 40.51
C GLU A 445 12.62 10.46 38.96
N ASP A 446 11.52 9.99 38.39
CA ASP A 446 11.30 9.86 36.94
C ASP A 446 11.38 11.22 36.22
N LEU A 447 12.26 11.31 35.22
CA LEU A 447 12.51 12.54 34.46
C LEU A 447 11.45 12.89 33.40
N ILE A 448 10.56 11.94 33.08
CA ILE A 448 9.52 12.01 32.03
C ILE A 448 8.13 12.17 32.65
N VAL A 449 7.75 11.28 33.56
CA VAL A 449 6.42 11.21 34.17
C VAL A 449 6.48 11.80 35.57
N ASN A 450 5.54 12.69 35.92
CA ASN A 450 5.39 13.08 37.31
C ASN A 450 4.76 11.95 38.14
N THR A 451 5.60 11.03 38.61
CA THR A 451 5.15 9.83 39.33
C THR A 451 4.51 10.15 40.68
N ARG A 452 4.86 11.27 41.32
CA ARG A 452 4.19 11.74 42.55
C ARG A 452 2.74 12.12 42.26
N ALA A 453 2.49 12.84 41.18
CA ALA A 453 1.16 13.21 40.74
C ALA A 453 0.35 11.99 40.30
N VAL A 454 0.94 11.09 39.51
CA VAL A 454 0.30 9.82 39.13
C VAL A 454 -0.06 8.99 40.38
N ARG A 455 0.82 8.90 41.37
CA ARG A 455 0.53 8.23 42.65
C ARG A 455 -0.66 8.88 43.34
N SER A 456 -0.67 10.20 43.48
CA SER A 456 -1.76 10.93 44.13
C SER A 456 -3.08 10.74 43.41
N TYR A 457 -3.05 10.82 42.09
CA TYR A 457 -4.20 10.63 41.22
C TYR A 457 -4.81 9.23 41.40
N LEU A 458 -3.99 8.18 41.34
CA LEU A 458 -4.46 6.79 41.46
C LEU A 458 -4.91 6.43 42.89
N THR A 459 -4.23 6.92 43.92
CA THR A 459 -4.51 6.49 45.32
C THR A 459 -5.53 7.37 46.03
N LYS A 460 -5.46 8.69 45.84
CA LYS A 460 -6.24 9.69 46.59
C LYS A 460 -7.31 10.39 45.74
N GLY A 461 -7.21 10.28 44.41
CA GLY A 461 -8.14 10.95 43.47
C GLY A 461 -7.83 12.44 43.35
N SER A 462 -6.62 12.82 43.77
CA SER A 462 -6.14 14.18 43.71
C SER A 462 -5.84 14.52 42.25
N ILE A 463 -6.54 15.54 41.76
CA ILE A 463 -6.35 16.12 40.44
C ILE A 463 -5.21 17.15 40.55
N PRO A 464 -4.09 16.97 39.83
CA PRO A 464 -2.92 17.83 39.98
C PRO A 464 -2.87 18.92 38.91
N ASP A 465 -2.41 20.13 39.27
CA ASP A 465 -2.28 21.24 38.31
C ASP A 465 -0.86 21.37 37.75
N PRO A 466 -0.67 21.65 36.45
CA PRO A 466 0.66 21.78 35.88
C PRO A 466 1.29 23.12 36.22
N VAL A 467 2.54 23.11 36.66
CA VAL A 467 3.30 24.32 37.00
C VAL A 467 4.71 24.27 36.46
N LEU A 468 5.22 25.46 36.14
CA LEU A 468 6.61 25.64 35.77
C LEU A 468 7.42 26.02 36.99
N VAL A 469 8.32 25.13 37.40
CA VAL A 469 9.22 25.36 38.53
C VAL A 469 10.66 25.44 38.06
N ASP A 470 11.48 26.18 38.79
CA ASP A 470 12.91 26.22 38.52
C ASP A 470 13.53 24.85 38.78
N SER A 471 14.36 24.41 37.85
CA SER A 471 15.06 23.13 37.94
C SER A 471 16.12 23.21 39.04
N PRO A 472 16.34 22.11 39.80
CA PRO A 472 17.52 21.98 40.63
C PRO A 472 18.79 22.15 39.76
N PRO A 473 19.92 22.60 40.35
CA PRO A 473 21.02 23.28 39.66
C PRO A 473 21.51 22.65 38.34
N PRO A 474 21.81 23.47 37.32
CA PRO A 474 22.05 24.91 37.39
C PRO A 474 20.74 25.76 37.41
N PRO A 475 20.65 26.79 38.28
CA PRO A 475 19.45 27.63 38.43
C PRO A 475 19.19 28.51 37.21
N GLY A 476 17.93 28.90 37.02
CA GLY A 476 17.47 29.78 35.92
C GLY A 476 16.73 29.07 34.78
N ARG A 477 16.33 27.80 34.98
CA ARG A 477 15.70 26.98 33.95
C ARG A 477 14.40 26.36 34.43
N LYS A 478 13.30 26.65 33.73
CA LYS A 478 11.98 26.10 34.07
C LYS A 478 11.80 24.66 33.55
N HIS A 479 11.22 23.79 34.35
CA HIS A 479 10.68 22.49 33.92
C HIS A 479 9.20 22.41 34.28
N MET A 480 8.41 21.67 33.47
CA MET A 480 7.01 21.43 33.76
C MET A 480 6.91 20.30 34.77
N THR A 481 6.22 20.55 35.87
CA THR A 481 5.85 19.57 36.89
C THR A 481 4.36 19.69 37.18
N LEU A 482 3.83 18.83 38.02
CA LEU A 482 2.44 18.85 38.47
C LEU A 482 2.45 19.08 39.99
N GLN A 483 1.67 20.05 40.47
CA GLN A 483 1.53 20.31 41.91
C GLN A 483 0.80 19.14 42.56
N THR A 484 1.31 18.73 43.72
CA THR A 484 0.72 17.64 44.50
C THR A 484 0.63 18.05 45.96
N GLU A 485 -0.52 17.82 46.59
CA GLU A 485 -0.71 17.95 48.04
C GLU A 485 -0.10 16.77 48.82
N PHE A 486 1.15 16.41 48.52
CA PHE A 486 1.83 15.32 49.21
C PHE A 486 2.73 15.85 50.33
N PRO A 487 2.47 15.51 51.61
CA PRO A 487 3.45 15.73 52.67
C PRO A 487 4.65 14.80 52.45
N GLU A 488 5.86 15.34 52.54
CA GLU A 488 7.14 14.64 52.34
C GLU A 488 7.43 13.50 53.36
N THR A 489 6.47 13.13 54.20
CA THR A 489 6.67 12.36 55.44
C THR A 489 5.95 11.00 55.51
N GLU A 490 5.19 10.58 54.48
CA GLU A 490 4.61 9.21 54.46
C GLU A 490 5.70 8.14 54.25
N SER A 491 5.77 7.13 55.13
CA SER A 491 6.85 6.14 55.09
C SER A 491 6.82 5.25 53.84
N ASP A 492 7.94 5.17 53.12
CA ASP A 492 8.12 4.40 51.88
C ASP A 492 7.94 2.87 52.05
N ALA A 493 7.92 2.36 53.29
CA ALA A 493 7.93 0.93 53.58
C ALA A 493 6.56 0.25 53.43
N GLU A 494 5.45 0.93 53.73
CA GLU A 494 4.10 0.35 53.60
C GLU A 494 3.67 0.20 52.13
N HIS A 495 4.19 1.06 51.24
CA HIS A 495 3.76 1.17 49.85
C HIS A 495 4.43 0.17 48.89
N ASN A 496 5.39 -0.62 49.37
CA ASN A 496 6.04 -1.67 48.59
C ASN A 496 5.45 -3.07 48.82
N ARG A 497 4.44 -3.19 49.71
CA ARG A 497 3.80 -4.47 50.02
C ARG A 497 2.59 -4.70 49.11
N TRP A 498 2.80 -5.50 48.06
CA TRP A 498 1.75 -5.95 47.15
C TRP A 498 0.76 -6.90 47.84
N LYS A 499 -0.54 -6.59 47.76
CA LYS A 499 -1.67 -7.32 48.35
C LYS A 499 -2.41 -8.17 47.31
N GLY A 500 -2.36 -7.78 46.03
CA GLY A 500 -2.91 -8.53 44.91
C GLY A 500 -4.40 -8.34 44.65
N SER A 501 -4.97 -7.19 45.03
CA SER A 501 -6.40 -6.88 44.83
C SER A 501 -6.65 -5.40 44.53
N GLY A 502 -7.61 -5.13 43.64
CA GLY A 502 -8.02 -3.78 43.25
C GLY A 502 -6.92 -2.99 42.53
N LEU A 503 -6.85 -1.69 42.82
CA LEU A 503 -5.82 -0.77 42.36
C LEU A 503 -4.70 -0.65 43.40
N GLU A 504 -3.46 -0.93 42.98
CA GLU A 504 -2.28 -0.84 43.83
C GLU A 504 -1.18 -0.01 43.17
N VAL A 505 -0.42 0.72 43.98
CA VAL A 505 0.71 1.54 43.53
C VAL A 505 1.97 1.13 44.28
N LEU A 506 2.99 0.69 43.55
CA LEU A 506 4.34 0.39 44.08
C LEU A 506 5.25 1.60 43.87
N TRP A 507 6.08 1.92 44.87
CA TRP A 507 6.87 3.15 44.89
C TRP A 507 8.36 2.88 45.10
N TRP A 508 9.16 3.28 44.11
CA TRP A 508 10.60 3.03 44.09
C TRP A 508 11.40 4.32 44.23
N ASN A 509 11.67 4.69 45.48
CA ASN A 509 12.43 5.90 45.79
C ASN A 509 13.88 5.83 45.27
N GLY A 510 14.37 6.92 44.69
CA GLY A 510 15.74 7.02 44.14
C GLY A 510 15.96 6.34 42.79
N TYR A 511 14.90 5.82 42.16
CA TYR A 511 14.93 5.30 40.79
C TYR A 511 14.42 6.38 39.82
N ASP A 512 15.16 6.57 38.72
CA ASP A 512 14.73 7.35 37.55
C ASP A 512 13.92 6.43 36.61
N HIS A 513 13.32 6.98 35.56
CA HIS A 513 12.52 6.28 34.55
C HIS A 513 13.20 4.99 34.07
N ALA A 514 12.45 3.88 34.03
CA ALA A 514 12.94 2.53 33.73
C ALA A 514 13.93 1.92 34.74
N GLY A 515 14.33 2.66 35.78
CA GLY A 515 15.37 2.25 36.73
C GLY A 515 15.03 0.95 37.45
N VAL A 516 13.74 0.70 37.67
CA VAL A 516 13.23 -0.51 38.35
C VAL A 516 13.42 -1.79 37.53
N LEU A 517 13.72 -1.69 36.23
CA LEU A 517 13.98 -2.82 35.35
C LEU A 517 15.43 -3.34 35.43
N HIS A 518 16.31 -2.64 36.16
CA HIS A 518 17.74 -2.95 36.21
C HIS A 518 18.17 -3.54 37.57
N THR A 519 18.80 -4.72 37.56
CA THR A 519 19.37 -5.32 38.78
C THR A 519 20.80 -4.83 39.04
N PRO A 520 21.22 -4.66 40.31
CA PRO A 520 22.58 -4.22 40.67
C PRO A 520 23.71 -5.14 40.16
N PHE A 521 23.42 -6.39 39.81
CA PHE A 521 24.40 -7.37 39.31
C PHE A 521 24.76 -7.19 37.83
N SER A 522 24.07 -6.30 37.11
CA SER A 522 24.29 -5.97 35.69
C SER A 522 25.52 -5.07 35.43
N ILE A 523 26.31 -4.74 36.47
CA ILE A 523 27.51 -3.88 36.38
C ILE A 523 28.57 -4.46 35.41
N ARG A 524 28.64 -5.78 35.23
CA ARG A 524 29.52 -6.43 34.24
C ARG A 524 29.12 -6.13 32.78
N ASN A 525 27.86 -5.80 32.52
CA ASN A 525 27.37 -5.48 31.17
C ASN A 525 27.71 -4.06 30.72
N ARG A 526 27.97 -3.10 31.62
CA ARG A 526 28.51 -1.78 31.22
C ARG A 526 29.95 -1.88 30.74
N LEU A 527 30.76 -2.73 31.36
CA LEU A 527 32.11 -3.01 30.85
C LEU A 527 32.06 -3.70 29.50
N LEU A 528 31.05 -4.57 29.26
CA LEU A 528 30.81 -5.27 28.00
C LEU A 528 30.27 -4.35 26.90
N GLN A 529 29.40 -3.41 27.24
CA GLN A 529 28.91 -2.36 26.34
C GLN A 529 30.00 -1.32 26.03
N LEU A 530 30.83 -0.95 27.00
CA LEU A 530 32.01 -0.11 26.79
C LEU A 530 33.12 -0.85 26.04
N THR A 531 33.28 -2.16 26.21
CA THR A 531 34.19 -2.97 25.37
C THR A 531 33.62 -3.24 23.99
N LEU A 532 32.30 -3.31 23.80
CA LEU A 532 31.67 -3.35 22.48
C LEU A 532 31.80 -2.00 21.77
N VAL A 533 31.62 -0.88 22.47
CA VAL A 533 31.88 0.46 21.94
C VAL A 533 33.39 0.65 21.68
N ALA A 534 34.28 0.13 22.52
CA ALA A 534 35.72 0.13 22.29
C ALA A 534 36.15 -0.83 21.18
N LEU A 535 35.48 -1.98 20.99
CA LEU A 535 35.65 -2.91 19.86
C LEU A 535 35.14 -2.30 18.56
N CYS A 536 34.04 -1.55 18.61
CA CYS A 536 33.51 -0.81 17.47
C CYS A 536 34.37 0.40 17.12
N LEU A 537 34.90 1.13 18.12
CA LEU A 537 35.88 2.21 17.93
C LEU A 537 37.23 1.67 17.45
N THR A 538 37.68 0.51 17.94
CA THR A 538 38.91 -0.14 17.45
C THR A 538 38.70 -0.76 16.07
N CYS A 539 37.53 -1.31 15.71
CA CYS A 539 37.23 -1.69 14.33
C CYS A 539 37.13 -0.46 13.40
N LEU A 540 36.49 0.62 13.82
CA LEU A 540 36.47 1.89 13.08
C LEU A 540 37.88 2.48 12.93
N LEU A 541 38.74 2.39 13.95
CA LEU A 541 40.15 2.80 13.91
C LEU A 541 41.03 1.84 13.10
N TRP A 542 40.76 0.53 13.12
CA TRP A 542 41.50 -0.49 12.36
C TRP A 542 41.19 -0.41 10.87
N PHE A 543 39.97 0.00 10.50
CA PHE A 543 39.62 0.40 9.14
C PHE A 543 40.12 1.81 8.75
N SER A 544 40.69 2.57 9.69
CA SER A 544 41.21 3.94 9.47
C SER A 544 42.74 4.08 9.57
N ILE A 545 43.50 3.01 9.87
CA ILE A 545 44.98 3.04 9.89
C ILE A 545 45.52 2.33 8.65
N PRO A 546 46.36 2.99 7.82
CA PRO A 546 46.88 2.40 6.59
C PRO A 546 48.03 1.44 6.93
N THR A 547 47.78 0.14 6.85
CA THR A 547 48.87 -0.83 6.68
C THR A 547 48.92 -1.21 5.22
N GLY A 548 49.99 -0.71 4.58
CA GLY A 548 50.25 -0.89 3.17
C GLY A 548 50.50 -2.34 2.76
N SER A 549 50.47 -2.48 1.43
CA SER A 549 51.10 -3.53 0.62
C SER A 549 50.65 -4.97 0.87
N GLY A 550 49.88 -5.47 -0.10
CA GLY A 550 50.07 -6.82 -0.62
C GLY A 550 48.82 -7.69 -0.62
N LEU A 551 48.00 -7.60 -1.67
CA LEU A 551 47.55 -8.75 -2.47
C LEU A 551 46.67 -8.33 -3.67
N ALA A 552 47.11 -7.31 -4.41
CA ALA A 552 46.62 -7.01 -5.75
C ALA A 552 47.75 -7.24 -6.76
N GLN A 553 48.14 -8.51 -6.94
CA GLN A 553 48.96 -8.90 -8.08
C GLN A 553 48.73 -10.37 -8.46
N ARG A 554 47.55 -10.66 -9.00
CA ARG A 554 47.38 -11.60 -10.12
C ARG A 554 46.36 -11.01 -11.10
N LEU A 555 46.90 -10.16 -11.96
CA LEU A 555 46.36 -9.73 -13.25
C LEU A 555 46.01 -11.00 -14.08
N GLN A 556 44.76 -11.17 -14.52
CA GLN A 556 44.20 -10.79 -15.84
C GLN A 556 44.15 -11.99 -16.81
N PRO A 557 43.44 -11.93 -17.94
CA PRO A 557 42.01 -11.68 -18.11
C PRO A 557 41.40 -12.75 -19.05
N SER A 558 40.08 -12.81 -19.22
CA SER A 558 39.55 -13.27 -20.51
C SER A 558 38.33 -12.45 -20.90
N GLU A 559 38.50 -11.66 -21.95
CA GLU A 559 37.44 -11.37 -22.92
C GLU A 559 36.69 -12.67 -23.21
N GLN A 560 35.39 -12.68 -22.97
CA GLN A 560 34.51 -13.64 -23.65
C GLN A 560 33.76 -12.86 -24.71
N TRP A 561 34.24 -13.05 -25.94
CA TRP A 561 33.48 -12.90 -27.18
C TRP A 561 32.11 -13.56 -27.02
N PRO A 562 31.03 -13.04 -27.64
CA PRO A 562 29.80 -13.82 -27.78
C PRO A 562 30.13 -15.18 -28.42
N PRO A 563 29.47 -16.27 -28.04
CA PRO A 563 29.77 -17.59 -28.59
C PRO A 563 29.64 -17.55 -30.11
N PRO A 564 30.49 -18.30 -30.86
CA PRO A 564 30.36 -18.38 -32.30
C PRO A 564 28.98 -18.94 -32.63
N LYS A 565 28.24 -18.25 -33.51
CA LYS A 565 27.00 -18.80 -34.10
C LYS A 565 27.35 -20.18 -34.68
N PRO A 566 26.65 -21.26 -34.29
CA PRO A 566 26.90 -22.57 -34.87
C PRO A 566 26.65 -22.49 -36.38
N ASN A 567 27.64 -22.93 -37.15
CA ASN A 567 27.63 -22.91 -38.63
C ASN A 567 26.81 -24.10 -39.16
N VAL A 568 25.60 -24.27 -38.64
CA VAL A 568 24.61 -25.24 -39.12
C VAL A 568 23.88 -24.57 -40.28
N PRO A 569 23.78 -25.22 -41.46
CA PRO A 569 22.99 -24.68 -42.56
C PRO A 569 21.55 -24.48 -42.10
N LEU A 570 21.11 -23.21 -42.02
CA LEU A 570 19.75 -22.84 -41.65
C LEU A 570 18.78 -23.47 -42.65
N ARG A 571 17.77 -24.21 -42.16
CA ARG A 571 16.72 -24.76 -43.02
C ARG A 571 15.93 -23.58 -43.62
N PRO A 572 15.64 -23.54 -44.93
CA PRO A 572 14.83 -22.48 -45.54
C PRO A 572 13.44 -22.40 -44.87
N LYS A 573 12.96 -21.17 -44.61
CA LYS A 573 11.66 -20.90 -43.98
C LYS A 573 10.52 -21.58 -44.75
N LYS A 574 9.86 -22.57 -44.14
CA LYS A 574 8.49 -22.93 -44.51
C LYS A 574 7.58 -21.77 -44.10
N ALA A 575 6.52 -21.50 -44.86
CA ALA A 575 5.51 -20.53 -44.47
C ALA A 575 4.90 -20.92 -43.11
N HIS A 576 5.04 -20.06 -42.10
CA HIS A 576 4.57 -20.34 -40.75
C HIS A 576 3.13 -19.82 -40.58
N PRO A 577 2.26 -20.47 -39.78
CA PRO A 577 0.89 -20.01 -39.57
C PRO A 577 0.78 -18.56 -39.06
N ILE A 578 1.75 -18.13 -38.24
CA ILE A 578 1.80 -16.75 -37.72
C ILE A 578 2.02 -15.72 -38.83
N ASP A 579 2.74 -16.05 -39.91
CA ASP A 579 2.90 -15.13 -41.06
C ASP A 579 1.53 -14.75 -41.66
N GLU A 580 0.62 -15.73 -41.76
CA GLU A 580 -0.73 -15.53 -42.27
C GLU A 580 -1.59 -14.70 -41.30
N LEU A 581 -1.41 -14.88 -39.99
CA LEU A 581 -2.10 -14.09 -38.96
C LEU A 581 -1.65 -12.63 -38.98
N ILE A 582 -0.35 -12.37 -39.11
CA ILE A 582 0.23 -11.02 -39.27
C ILE A 582 -0.29 -10.37 -40.55
N ALA A 583 -0.28 -11.09 -41.68
CA ALA A 583 -0.80 -10.58 -42.95
C ALA A 583 -2.32 -10.29 -42.90
N GLY A 584 -3.08 -11.15 -42.22
CA GLY A 584 -4.51 -10.95 -41.97
C GLY A 584 -4.78 -9.70 -41.13
N ALA A 585 -4.00 -9.52 -40.06
CA ALA A 585 -4.07 -8.36 -39.18
C ALA A 585 -3.70 -7.06 -39.92
N ASP A 586 -2.69 -7.08 -40.80
CA ASP A 586 -2.33 -5.96 -41.66
C ASP A 586 -3.50 -5.55 -42.59
N LYS A 587 -4.22 -6.53 -43.14
CA LYS A 587 -5.41 -6.28 -43.97
C LYS A 587 -6.57 -5.71 -43.14
N GLN A 588 -6.82 -6.26 -41.96
CA GLN A 588 -7.85 -5.76 -41.04
C GLN A 588 -7.55 -4.31 -40.62
N TYR A 589 -6.31 -4.02 -40.24
CA TYR A 589 -5.84 -2.70 -39.86
C TYR A 589 -6.05 -1.66 -40.98
N LYS A 590 -5.64 -1.99 -42.23
CA LYS A 590 -5.88 -1.12 -43.40
C LYS A 590 -7.37 -0.91 -43.64
N SER A 591 -8.19 -1.94 -43.48
CA SER A 591 -9.64 -1.83 -43.63
C SER A 591 -10.29 -0.97 -42.55
N LEU A 592 -9.76 -0.96 -41.32
CA LEU A 592 -10.22 -0.07 -40.25
C LEU A 592 -9.84 1.38 -40.55
N LEU A 593 -8.59 1.64 -40.95
CA LEU A 593 -8.12 2.98 -41.30
C LEU A 593 -8.84 3.59 -42.50
N ALA A 594 -9.25 2.78 -43.47
CA ALA A 594 -10.00 3.25 -44.63
C ALA A 594 -11.37 3.87 -44.27
N LYS A 595 -11.87 3.61 -43.05
CA LYS A 595 -13.14 4.15 -42.52
C LYS A 595 -12.96 5.47 -41.75
N GLU A 596 -11.76 6.05 -41.74
CA GLU A 596 -11.52 7.29 -41.02
C GLU A 596 -12.41 8.43 -41.56
N SER A 597 -13.12 9.10 -40.66
CA SER A 597 -13.94 10.25 -40.95
C SER A 597 -13.14 11.54 -40.76
N LYS A 598 -13.17 12.42 -41.77
CA LYS A 598 -12.41 13.69 -41.76
C LYS A 598 -13.26 14.92 -41.49
N THR A 599 -14.58 14.81 -41.66
CA THR A 599 -15.53 15.87 -41.36
C THR A 599 -16.59 15.40 -40.37
N VAL A 600 -17.23 16.34 -39.68
CA VAL A 600 -18.34 16.04 -38.78
C VAL A 600 -19.51 15.38 -39.52
N GLY A 601 -19.73 15.75 -40.79
CA GLY A 601 -20.75 15.14 -41.65
C GLY A 601 -20.45 13.68 -41.94
N ASP A 602 -19.21 13.35 -42.34
CA ASP A 602 -18.77 11.96 -42.58
C ASP A 602 -18.88 11.11 -41.31
N ALA A 603 -18.43 11.66 -40.18
CA ALA A 603 -18.50 10.96 -38.89
C ALA A 603 -19.95 10.71 -38.46
N ALA A 604 -20.84 11.70 -38.68
CA ALA A 604 -22.26 11.55 -38.38
C ALA A 604 -22.92 10.52 -39.30
N GLU A 605 -22.51 10.44 -40.57
CA GLU A 605 -23.02 9.43 -41.50
C GLU A 605 -22.54 8.02 -41.13
N ALA A 606 -21.25 7.86 -40.84
CA ALA A 606 -20.70 6.60 -40.34
C ALA A 606 -21.42 6.15 -39.06
N TYR A 607 -21.69 7.09 -38.14
CA TYR A 607 -22.49 6.83 -36.95
C TYR A 607 -23.91 6.35 -37.29
N ARG A 608 -24.64 7.04 -38.18
CA ARG A 608 -26.01 6.64 -38.54
C ARG A 608 -26.05 5.26 -39.16
N GLN A 609 -25.11 4.97 -40.06
CA GLN A 609 -24.98 3.66 -40.70
C GLN A 609 -24.71 2.55 -39.69
N ARG A 610 -23.83 2.80 -38.72
CA ARG A 610 -23.45 1.78 -37.73
C ARG A 610 -24.44 1.63 -36.58
N ARG A 611 -25.01 2.73 -36.09
CA ARG A 611 -25.83 2.80 -34.87
C ARG A 611 -27.33 2.86 -35.13
N GLY A 612 -27.76 3.22 -36.34
CA GLY A 612 -29.18 3.33 -36.69
C GLY A 612 -29.91 4.45 -35.95
N ARG A 613 -29.18 5.43 -35.42
CA ARG A 613 -29.71 6.59 -34.66
C ARG A 613 -29.06 7.88 -35.14
N GLN A 614 -29.65 9.02 -34.76
CA GLN A 614 -28.97 10.30 -34.88
C GLN A 614 -27.85 10.41 -33.83
N PRO A 615 -26.68 11.01 -34.17
CA PRO A 615 -25.63 11.25 -33.18
C PRO A 615 -26.15 12.09 -32.00
N PRO A 616 -25.60 11.97 -30.79
CA PRO A 616 -26.12 12.64 -29.60
C PRO A 616 -25.93 14.16 -29.73
N PRO A 617 -26.71 14.98 -29.00
CA PRO A 617 -26.42 16.40 -28.90
C PRO A 617 -24.97 16.64 -28.44
N GLY A 618 -24.32 17.68 -28.98
CA GLY A 618 -22.90 17.96 -28.73
C GLY A 618 -21.92 17.12 -29.57
N PHE A 619 -22.39 16.34 -30.54
CA PHE A 619 -21.53 15.53 -31.42
C PHE A 619 -20.52 16.36 -32.24
N ASP A 620 -20.88 17.57 -32.69
CA ASP A 620 -19.96 18.50 -33.34
C ASP A 620 -18.91 19.05 -32.38
N ALA A 621 -19.28 19.36 -31.14
CA ALA A 621 -18.34 19.74 -30.09
C ALA A 621 -17.37 18.60 -29.78
N TRP A 622 -17.86 17.36 -29.71
CA TRP A 622 -17.03 16.16 -29.59
C TRP A 622 -16.11 15.98 -30.80
N PHE A 623 -16.62 16.11 -32.03
CA PHE A 623 -15.81 15.98 -33.24
C PHE A 623 -14.70 17.04 -33.30
N LYS A 624 -15.03 18.28 -32.91
CA LYS A 624 -14.07 19.37 -32.80
C LYS A 624 -13.04 19.12 -31.69
N PHE A 625 -13.48 18.60 -30.53
CA PHE A 625 -12.58 18.21 -29.45
C PHE A 625 -11.59 17.13 -29.91
N ALA A 626 -12.09 16.08 -30.57
CA ALA A 626 -11.30 15.01 -31.15
C ALA A 626 -10.32 15.53 -32.23
N SER A 627 -10.80 16.40 -33.13
CA SER A 627 -9.96 17.01 -34.17
C SER A 627 -8.85 17.87 -33.58
N ASN A 628 -9.15 18.70 -32.57
CA ASN A 628 -8.16 19.53 -31.88
C ASN A 628 -7.12 18.69 -31.13
N ALA A 629 -7.51 17.54 -30.60
CA ALA A 629 -6.62 16.55 -30.00
C ALA A 629 -5.81 15.74 -31.03
N SER A 630 -6.02 15.96 -32.33
CA SER A 630 -5.48 15.13 -33.40
C SER A 630 -5.79 13.64 -33.19
N ALA A 631 -7.00 13.34 -32.72
CA ALA A 631 -7.48 11.97 -32.53
C ALA A 631 -7.95 11.36 -33.84
N LEU A 632 -7.70 10.07 -34.02
CA LEU A 632 -8.16 9.31 -35.18
C LEU A 632 -9.65 8.96 -35.00
N ILE A 633 -10.49 9.40 -35.94
CA ILE A 633 -11.95 9.23 -35.85
C ILE A 633 -12.39 8.11 -36.79
N VAL A 634 -12.50 6.91 -36.24
CA VAL A 634 -13.08 5.73 -36.90
C VAL A 634 -14.26 5.28 -36.04
N GLU A 635 -15.46 5.18 -36.62
CA GLU A 635 -16.68 4.88 -35.85
C GLU A 635 -16.61 3.51 -35.14
N ASP A 636 -15.92 2.52 -35.73
CA ASP A 636 -15.67 1.21 -35.12
C ASP A 636 -14.91 1.32 -33.77
N PHE A 637 -14.10 2.36 -33.53
CA PHE A 637 -13.37 2.53 -32.25
C PHE A 637 -14.26 2.82 -31.04
N PHE A 638 -15.54 3.10 -31.26
CA PHE A 638 -16.51 3.42 -30.21
C PHE A 638 -17.49 2.28 -29.96
N ASP A 639 -17.32 1.11 -30.58
CA ASP A 639 -18.22 -0.04 -30.42
C ASP A 639 -18.48 -0.42 -28.98
N ARG A 640 -17.43 -0.48 -28.14
CA ARG A 640 -17.57 -0.74 -26.71
C ARG A 640 -18.63 0.14 -26.03
N ILE A 641 -18.69 1.43 -26.35
CA ILE A 641 -19.70 2.36 -25.80
C ILE A 641 -21.11 1.85 -26.12
N TYR A 642 -21.35 1.46 -27.37
CA TYR A 642 -22.67 1.10 -27.83
C TYR A 642 -23.06 -0.33 -27.46
N GLU A 643 -22.10 -1.24 -27.34
CA GLU A 643 -22.32 -2.57 -26.77
C GLU A 643 -22.76 -2.46 -25.31
N ASP A 644 -22.13 -1.59 -24.52
CA ASP A 644 -22.42 -1.42 -23.10
C ASP A 644 -23.70 -0.61 -22.85
N LEU A 645 -23.96 0.42 -23.65
CA LEU A 645 -25.12 1.31 -23.48
C LEU A 645 -26.40 0.79 -24.14
N ALA A 646 -26.33 -0.12 -25.11
CA ALA A 646 -27.50 -0.59 -25.85
C ALA A 646 -28.63 -1.11 -24.94
N PRO A 647 -28.39 -1.99 -23.95
CA PRO A 647 -29.50 -2.51 -23.13
C PRO A 647 -30.24 -1.42 -22.34
N PHE A 648 -29.56 -0.32 -21.98
CA PHE A 648 -30.17 0.79 -21.24
C PHE A 648 -31.21 1.59 -22.05
N TRP A 649 -31.25 1.48 -23.38
CA TRP A 649 -32.34 2.05 -24.19
C TRP A 649 -33.69 1.42 -23.89
N ALA A 650 -33.71 0.22 -23.32
CA ALA A 650 -34.93 -0.47 -22.91
C ALA A 650 -35.36 -0.15 -21.46
N VAL A 651 -34.51 0.51 -20.68
CA VAL A 651 -34.77 0.88 -19.27
C VAL A 651 -35.36 2.29 -19.22
N PRO A 652 -36.39 2.57 -18.40
CA PRO A 652 -36.94 3.91 -18.26
C PRO A 652 -35.86 4.93 -17.88
N ALA A 653 -35.77 6.05 -18.60
CA ALA A 653 -34.77 7.10 -18.38
C ALA A 653 -34.79 7.62 -16.93
N LYS A 654 -35.99 7.74 -16.35
CA LYS A 654 -36.22 8.10 -14.95
C LYS A 654 -35.52 7.17 -13.96
N GLN A 655 -35.66 5.87 -14.17
CA GLN A 655 -35.03 4.88 -13.31
C GLN A 655 -33.50 4.98 -13.37
N ILE A 656 -32.93 5.16 -14.58
CA ILE A 656 -31.47 5.30 -14.77
C ILE A 656 -30.93 6.48 -13.94
N ARG A 657 -31.53 7.68 -14.08
CA ARG A 657 -31.06 8.89 -13.37
C ARG A 657 -31.26 8.83 -11.86
N GLU A 658 -32.36 8.24 -11.38
CA GLU A 658 -32.64 8.09 -9.95
C GLU A 658 -31.65 7.11 -9.28
N GLN A 659 -31.44 5.94 -9.88
CA GLN A 659 -30.48 4.95 -9.37
C GLN A 659 -29.04 5.48 -9.41
N ALA A 660 -28.67 6.21 -10.47
CA ALA A 660 -27.35 6.82 -10.58
C ALA A 660 -27.13 7.94 -9.55
N ASN A 661 -28.18 8.69 -9.22
CA ASN A 661 -28.10 9.75 -8.23
C ASN A 661 -27.90 9.21 -6.80
N ASP A 662 -28.59 8.14 -6.44
CA ASP A 662 -28.51 7.61 -5.09
C ASP A 662 -27.18 6.87 -4.80
N PHE A 663 -26.61 6.20 -5.81
CA PHE A 663 -25.45 5.33 -5.62
C PHE A 663 -24.24 6.04 -4.97
N VAL A 664 -23.69 5.43 -3.92
CA VAL A 664 -22.72 6.08 -3.02
C VAL A 664 -21.38 6.40 -3.67
N HIS A 665 -20.88 5.52 -4.55
CA HIS A 665 -19.61 5.72 -5.25
C HIS A 665 -19.91 6.31 -6.63
N LYS A 666 -19.77 7.62 -6.80
CA LYS A 666 -20.10 8.24 -8.09
C LYS A 666 -19.25 9.46 -8.40
N VAL A 667 -19.13 9.78 -9.68
CA VAL A 667 -18.64 11.08 -10.18
C VAL A 667 -19.82 11.83 -10.78
N SER A 668 -20.08 13.04 -10.29
CA SER A 668 -21.17 13.91 -10.75
C SER A 668 -20.59 15.10 -11.51
N VAL A 669 -21.21 15.46 -12.63
CA VAL A 669 -20.93 16.70 -13.37
C VAL A 669 -22.09 17.66 -13.17
N ARG A 670 -21.80 18.89 -12.75
CA ARG A 670 -22.76 20.00 -12.68
C ARG A 670 -22.11 21.27 -13.20
N ASP A 671 -22.78 21.98 -14.11
CA ASP A 671 -22.31 23.26 -14.65
C ASP A 671 -20.82 23.21 -15.13
N GLY A 672 -20.43 22.09 -15.75
CA GLY A 672 -19.07 21.87 -16.27
C GLY A 672 -18.00 21.50 -15.24
N LYS A 673 -18.37 21.23 -13.99
CA LYS A 673 -17.46 20.81 -12.90
C LYS A 673 -17.77 19.38 -12.44
N ALA A 674 -16.74 18.56 -12.30
CA ALA A 674 -16.84 17.18 -11.82
C ALA A 674 -16.52 17.07 -10.32
N THR A 675 -17.30 16.29 -9.58
CA THR A 675 -17.11 16.00 -8.15
C THR A 675 -17.25 14.50 -7.88
N GLY A 676 -16.34 13.94 -7.08
CA GLY A 676 -16.39 12.55 -6.64
C GLY A 676 -17.05 12.39 -5.28
N LYS A 677 -17.84 11.34 -5.10
CA LYS A 677 -18.44 10.91 -3.83
C LYS A 677 -18.09 9.45 -3.57
N THR A 678 -17.74 9.13 -2.33
CA THR A 678 -17.53 7.75 -1.86
C THR A 678 -17.89 7.63 -0.37
N ASP A 679 -17.92 6.40 0.12
CA ASP A 679 -18.19 6.00 1.51
C ASP A 679 -17.15 6.44 2.55
N ILE A 680 -15.95 6.82 2.13
CA ILE A 680 -14.85 7.35 2.96
C ILE A 680 -14.36 8.68 2.38
N ASP A 681 -13.49 9.40 3.08
CA ASP A 681 -13.10 10.75 2.65
C ASP A 681 -12.32 10.73 1.32
N GLU A 682 -11.48 9.73 1.06
CA GLU A 682 -10.79 9.57 -0.22
C GLU A 682 -10.61 8.09 -0.62
N ARG A 683 -10.89 7.78 -1.90
CA ARG A 683 -10.49 6.53 -2.56
C ARG A 683 -9.63 6.87 -3.79
N PRO A 684 -8.42 6.31 -3.95
CA PRO A 684 -7.52 6.66 -5.04
C PRO A 684 -8.11 6.52 -6.46
N TRP A 685 -8.88 5.45 -6.72
CA TRP A 685 -9.45 5.19 -8.05
C TRP A 685 -10.55 6.19 -8.44
N ILE A 686 -11.41 6.58 -7.49
CA ILE A 686 -12.45 7.58 -7.74
C ILE A 686 -11.82 8.93 -8.08
N ASN A 687 -10.76 9.34 -7.38
CA ASN A 687 -10.10 10.60 -7.66
C ASN A 687 -9.53 10.65 -9.08
N LEU A 688 -8.98 9.54 -9.58
CA LEU A 688 -8.47 9.44 -10.96
C LEU A 688 -9.59 9.48 -12.00
N TRP A 689 -10.72 8.81 -11.77
CA TRP A 689 -11.88 8.93 -12.66
C TRP A 689 -12.53 10.31 -12.61
N GLN A 690 -12.57 10.95 -11.44
CA GLN A 690 -13.02 12.33 -11.31
C GLN A 690 -12.15 13.26 -12.14
N ASP A 691 -10.82 13.14 -12.07
CA ASP A 691 -9.88 13.96 -12.85
C ASP A 691 -10.05 13.73 -14.37
N MET A 692 -10.22 12.48 -14.78
CA MET A 692 -10.51 12.12 -16.18
C MET A 692 -11.83 12.75 -16.67
N VAL A 693 -12.91 12.65 -15.89
CA VAL A 693 -14.21 13.28 -16.23
C VAL A 693 -14.09 14.81 -16.23
N GLN A 694 -13.34 15.38 -15.28
CA GLN A 694 -13.09 16.83 -15.21
C GLN A 694 -12.42 17.37 -16.48
N SER A 695 -11.56 16.57 -17.14
CA SER A 695 -10.90 16.95 -18.40
C SER A 695 -11.88 17.29 -19.54
N VAL A 696 -13.10 16.73 -19.50
CA VAL A 696 -14.15 16.90 -20.52
C VAL A 696 -15.42 17.56 -19.99
N ALA A 697 -15.54 17.77 -18.68
CA ALA A 697 -16.76 18.23 -18.01
C ALA A 697 -17.36 19.51 -18.62
N LYS A 698 -16.54 20.46 -19.07
CA LYS A 698 -17.01 21.70 -19.75
C LYS A 698 -17.81 21.47 -21.04
N HIS A 699 -17.72 20.27 -21.63
CA HIS A 699 -18.43 19.86 -22.84
C HIS A 699 -19.58 18.91 -22.53
N LEU A 700 -19.78 18.54 -21.27
CA LEU A 700 -20.81 17.61 -20.82
C LEU A 700 -22.00 18.36 -20.22
N PRO A 701 -23.22 17.81 -20.37
CA PRO A 701 -24.37 18.22 -19.57
C PRO A 701 -24.24 17.72 -18.11
N ASP A 702 -25.23 18.05 -17.28
CA ASP A 702 -25.37 17.46 -15.95
C ASP A 702 -25.53 15.94 -16.07
N VAL A 703 -24.70 15.17 -15.35
CA VAL A 703 -24.74 13.71 -15.38
C VAL A 703 -24.16 13.12 -14.09
N ASP A 704 -24.72 11.99 -13.63
CA ASP A 704 -24.19 11.20 -12.51
C ASP A 704 -23.65 9.87 -13.03
N VAL A 705 -22.39 9.57 -12.71
CA VAL A 705 -21.64 8.41 -13.21
C VAL A 705 -21.28 7.50 -12.02
N PRO A 706 -22.09 6.47 -11.72
CA PRO A 706 -21.80 5.51 -10.65
C PRO A 706 -20.57 4.68 -10.97
N ILE A 707 -19.70 4.48 -9.99
CA ILE A 707 -18.37 3.90 -10.16
C ILE A 707 -18.28 2.57 -9.38
N ASN A 708 -17.86 1.52 -10.07
CA ASN A 708 -17.35 0.31 -9.44
C ASN A 708 -15.96 0.58 -8.86
N VAL A 709 -15.86 0.59 -7.53
CA VAL A 709 -14.60 0.79 -6.79
C VAL A 709 -13.80 -0.50 -6.55
N MET A 710 -14.33 -1.65 -6.98
CA MET A 710 -13.72 -2.97 -6.79
C MET A 710 -12.95 -3.41 -8.03
N ASP A 711 -12.02 -4.35 -7.85
CA ASP A 711 -11.31 -4.97 -8.97
C ASP A 711 -12.27 -5.86 -9.78
N GLU A 712 -13.14 -6.62 -9.10
CA GLU A 712 -14.07 -7.56 -9.69
C GLU A 712 -15.31 -6.91 -10.34
N SER A 713 -15.84 -7.58 -11.37
CA SER A 713 -17.12 -7.24 -11.99
C SER A 713 -18.29 -7.61 -11.07
N ARG A 714 -19.30 -6.74 -11.04
CA ARG A 714 -20.40 -6.69 -10.07
C ARG A 714 -21.79 -6.80 -10.70
N ILE A 715 -21.99 -6.48 -11.98
CA ILE A 715 -23.31 -6.60 -12.62
C ILE A 715 -23.37 -7.88 -13.44
N VAL A 716 -24.13 -8.86 -12.95
CA VAL A 716 -24.43 -10.10 -13.67
C VAL A 716 -25.94 -10.26 -13.79
N VAL A 717 -26.51 -9.65 -14.83
CA VAL A 717 -27.93 -9.81 -15.15
C VAL A 717 -28.09 -11.08 -15.99
N PRO A 718 -29.15 -11.88 -15.77
CA PRO A 718 -29.44 -13.04 -16.62
C PRO A 718 -29.47 -12.67 -18.10
N TRP A 719 -28.81 -13.47 -18.94
CA TRP A 719 -28.67 -13.19 -20.36
C TRP A 719 -30.01 -12.98 -21.06
N GLU A 720 -31.02 -13.78 -20.70
CA GLU A 720 -32.36 -13.71 -21.27
C GLU A 720 -33.02 -12.34 -21.06
N GLU A 721 -32.72 -11.70 -19.92
CA GLU A 721 -33.20 -10.36 -19.61
C GLU A 721 -32.47 -9.31 -20.43
N VAL A 722 -31.13 -9.42 -20.51
CA VAL A 722 -30.29 -8.52 -21.33
C VAL A 722 -30.64 -8.65 -22.82
N ASP A 723 -30.84 -9.86 -23.34
CA ASP A 723 -31.30 -10.11 -24.70
C ASP A 723 -32.69 -9.51 -24.95
N GLY A 724 -33.58 -9.57 -23.96
CA GLY A 724 -34.85 -8.86 -23.98
C GLY A 724 -34.69 -7.33 -24.11
N TYR A 725 -33.75 -6.75 -23.37
CA TYR A 725 -33.39 -5.34 -23.49
C TYR A 725 -32.78 -5.01 -24.86
N MET A 726 -31.88 -5.85 -25.36
CA MET A 726 -31.24 -5.66 -26.67
C MET A 726 -32.26 -5.74 -27.82
N LYS A 727 -33.23 -6.66 -27.76
CA LYS A 727 -34.33 -6.72 -28.73
C LYS A 727 -35.15 -5.43 -28.72
N LYS A 728 -35.51 -4.92 -27.54
CA LYS A 728 -36.23 -3.65 -27.39
C LYS A 728 -35.42 -2.47 -27.93
N GLU A 729 -34.13 -2.41 -27.65
CA GLU A 729 -33.23 -1.38 -28.19
C GLU A 729 -33.21 -1.44 -29.72
N SER A 730 -33.00 -2.62 -30.29
CA SER A 730 -32.89 -2.80 -31.75
C SER A 730 -34.16 -2.35 -32.48
N LEU A 731 -35.34 -2.61 -31.90
CA LEU A 731 -36.63 -2.19 -32.43
C LEU A 731 -36.89 -0.69 -32.26
N SER A 732 -36.25 -0.02 -31.29
CA SER A 732 -36.40 1.42 -31.08
C SER A 732 -35.46 2.26 -31.94
N ARG A 733 -34.48 1.64 -32.63
CA ARG A 733 -33.57 2.34 -33.53
C ARG A 733 -34.33 3.03 -34.66
N ARG A 734 -34.13 4.33 -34.79
CA ARG A 734 -34.67 5.13 -35.88
C ARG A 734 -33.83 6.38 -36.12
N ILE A 735 -33.74 6.78 -37.38
CA ILE A 735 -33.17 8.08 -37.78
C ILE A 735 -34.30 9.11 -37.78
N VAL A 736 -34.35 9.94 -36.73
CA VAL A 736 -35.33 11.02 -36.63
C VAL A 736 -34.94 12.17 -37.59
N PRO A 737 -35.90 12.75 -38.34
CA PRO A 737 -35.63 13.90 -39.21
C PRO A 737 -35.11 15.11 -38.42
N ALA A 738 -34.21 15.90 -39.03
CA ALA A 738 -33.53 17.01 -38.34
C ALA A 738 -34.48 18.06 -37.74
N GLN A 739 -35.66 18.26 -38.34
CA GLN A 739 -36.68 19.21 -37.87
C GLN A 739 -37.37 18.78 -36.57
N ASP A 740 -37.34 17.49 -36.25
CA ASP A 740 -38.01 16.90 -35.08
C ASP A 740 -37.00 16.61 -33.94
N LEU A 741 -35.73 17.03 -34.11
CA LEU A 741 -34.66 16.78 -33.17
C LEU A 741 -34.66 17.76 -32.00
N LYS A 742 -34.50 17.23 -30.78
CA LYS A 742 -34.17 17.98 -29.57
C LYS A 742 -32.66 18.01 -29.40
N THR A 743 -32.07 19.21 -29.40
CA THR A 743 -30.60 19.41 -29.37
C THR A 743 -30.07 19.82 -28.00
N GLU A 744 -30.92 19.93 -26.98
CA GLU A 744 -30.56 20.41 -25.64
C GLU A 744 -30.86 19.36 -24.57
N PHE A 745 -29.96 19.23 -23.60
CA PHE A 745 -30.12 18.41 -22.41
C PHE A 745 -30.89 19.17 -21.32
N GLY A 746 -31.58 18.43 -20.45
CA GLY A 746 -32.14 18.95 -19.21
C GLY A 746 -31.06 19.21 -18.15
N ASN A 747 -31.51 19.62 -16.95
CA ASN A 747 -30.65 19.77 -15.77
C ASN A 747 -31.10 18.80 -14.66
N LEU A 748 -30.20 18.51 -13.72
CA LEU A 748 -30.47 17.57 -12.61
C LEU A 748 -30.75 18.26 -11.27
N ARG A 749 -30.96 19.58 -11.25
CA ARG A 749 -31.10 20.37 -10.02
C ARG A 749 -32.29 19.94 -9.16
N ASP A 750 -33.44 19.64 -9.78
CA ASP A 750 -34.62 19.19 -9.04
C ASP A 750 -34.39 17.83 -8.38
N LEU A 751 -33.74 16.90 -9.09
CA LEU A 751 -33.35 15.59 -8.56
C LEU A 751 -32.36 15.71 -7.39
N ASP A 752 -31.41 16.66 -7.47
CA ASP A 752 -30.46 16.92 -6.39
C ASP A 752 -31.12 17.53 -5.14
N MET A 753 -32.14 18.38 -5.32
CA MET A 753 -32.88 18.99 -4.19
C MET A 753 -33.89 18.03 -3.56
N HIS A 754 -34.48 17.15 -4.38
CA HIS A 754 -35.53 16.23 -4.00
C HIS A 754 -35.18 14.79 -4.41
N PRO A 755 -34.12 14.20 -3.81
CA PRO A 755 -33.72 12.84 -4.14
C PRO A 755 -34.83 11.84 -3.80
N PRO A 756 -35.01 10.78 -4.61
CA PRO A 756 -36.01 9.74 -4.39
C PRO A 756 -35.66 8.84 -3.20
N GLU A 757 -36.51 7.84 -2.94
CA GLU A 757 -36.21 6.78 -1.96
C GLU A 757 -34.88 6.07 -2.28
N PRO A 758 -34.12 5.64 -1.26
CA PRO A 758 -32.83 4.96 -1.45
C PRO A 758 -32.96 3.73 -2.35
N PHE A 759 -32.04 3.61 -3.30
CA PHE A 759 -31.91 2.46 -4.18
C PHE A 759 -31.00 1.42 -3.52
N ASP A 760 -31.53 0.23 -3.29
CA ASP A 760 -30.73 -0.93 -2.89
C ASP A 760 -30.34 -1.75 -4.12
N PRO A 761 -29.06 -1.80 -4.53
CA PRO A 761 -28.60 -2.62 -5.63
C PRO A 761 -28.60 -4.12 -5.32
N ARG A 762 -28.89 -4.54 -4.08
CA ARG A 762 -28.97 -5.95 -3.65
C ARG A 762 -27.72 -6.76 -3.98
N PHE A 763 -26.56 -6.25 -3.57
CA PHE A 763 -25.32 -6.99 -3.74
C PHE A 763 -25.31 -8.26 -2.87
N ASP A 764 -25.08 -9.40 -3.51
CA ASP A 764 -24.82 -10.69 -2.86
C ASP A 764 -23.31 -10.93 -2.77
N GLY A 765 -22.88 -11.50 -1.65
CA GLY A 765 -21.48 -11.80 -1.37
C GLY A 765 -21.21 -13.23 -0.93
N ALA A 766 -22.18 -14.13 -1.11
CA ALA A 766 -22.07 -15.52 -0.68
C ALA A 766 -22.00 -16.51 -1.85
N GLY A 767 -21.32 -17.64 -1.62
CA GLY A 767 -21.31 -18.79 -2.53
C GLY A 767 -20.21 -18.77 -3.61
N PRO A 768 -20.16 -19.80 -4.46
CA PRO A 768 -19.23 -19.88 -5.59
C PRO A 768 -19.60 -18.86 -6.68
N TYR A 769 -18.61 -18.18 -7.24
CA TYR A 769 -18.87 -17.13 -8.23
C TYR A 769 -19.34 -17.67 -9.58
N TRP A 770 -18.83 -18.82 -10.04
CA TRP A 770 -19.16 -19.35 -11.37
C TRP A 770 -20.66 -19.54 -11.62
N PRO A 771 -21.44 -20.21 -10.74
CA PRO A 771 -22.90 -20.31 -10.90
C PRO A 771 -23.62 -18.95 -10.93
N LEU A 772 -23.05 -17.93 -10.29
CA LEU A 772 -23.58 -16.57 -10.33
C LEU A 772 -23.22 -15.86 -11.63
N ALA A 773 -22.02 -16.09 -12.17
CA ALA A 773 -21.50 -15.45 -13.38
C ALA A 773 -22.13 -16.03 -14.68
N VAL A 774 -22.25 -17.36 -14.77
CA VAL A 774 -22.68 -18.01 -16.02
C VAL A 774 -24.10 -17.65 -16.43
N VAL A 775 -24.96 -17.18 -15.52
CA VAL A 775 -26.32 -16.75 -15.89
C VAL A 775 -26.31 -15.60 -16.90
N GLY A 776 -25.24 -14.80 -16.94
CA GLY A 776 -25.03 -13.76 -17.95
C GLY A 776 -24.64 -14.30 -19.33
N CYS A 777 -24.34 -15.59 -19.46
CA CYS A 777 -24.04 -16.24 -20.74
C CYS A 777 -25.31 -16.68 -21.49
N PRO A 778 -25.26 -16.74 -22.84
CA PRO A 778 -26.35 -17.25 -23.65
C PRO A 778 -26.81 -18.65 -23.18
N PRO A 779 -28.12 -18.94 -23.08
CA PRO A 779 -28.63 -20.23 -22.58
C PRO A 779 -28.08 -21.45 -23.32
N GLU A 780 -27.78 -21.27 -24.60
CA GLU A 780 -27.26 -22.32 -25.46
C GLU A 780 -25.74 -22.49 -25.39
N SER A 781 -25.04 -21.60 -24.67
CA SER A 781 -23.58 -21.59 -24.61
C SER A 781 -23.03 -22.81 -23.85
N PRO A 782 -21.79 -23.23 -24.15
CA PRO A 782 -21.11 -24.30 -23.42
C PRO A 782 -21.10 -24.07 -21.90
N ALA A 783 -20.86 -22.85 -21.42
CA ALA A 783 -20.86 -22.53 -19.98
C ALA A 783 -22.22 -22.72 -19.28
N ARG A 784 -23.34 -22.45 -19.96
CA ARG A 784 -24.70 -22.66 -19.40
C ARG A 784 -25.11 -24.14 -19.36
N LYS A 785 -24.60 -24.94 -20.30
CA LYS A 785 -24.87 -26.38 -20.38
C LYS A 785 -23.81 -27.25 -19.69
N GLY A 786 -22.70 -26.63 -19.32
CA GLY A 786 -21.53 -27.29 -18.76
C GLY A 786 -21.75 -27.78 -17.33
N TYR A 787 -20.76 -28.51 -16.84
CA TYR A 787 -20.72 -28.92 -15.45
C TYR A 787 -20.36 -27.74 -14.53
N PHE A 788 -20.67 -27.88 -13.24
CA PHE A 788 -20.12 -27.02 -12.21
C PHE A 788 -19.03 -27.77 -11.46
N GLU A 789 -17.82 -27.21 -11.52
CA GLU A 789 -16.68 -27.68 -10.76
C GLU A 789 -16.94 -27.40 -9.28
N THR A 790 -16.86 -28.47 -8.49
CA THR A 790 -17.01 -28.41 -7.03
C THR A 790 -15.72 -28.82 -6.33
N ASP A 791 -14.77 -29.43 -7.05
CA ASP A 791 -13.51 -29.90 -6.50
C ASP A 791 -12.32 -29.17 -7.14
N PHE A 792 -11.85 -28.14 -6.45
CA PHE A 792 -10.68 -27.39 -6.87
C PHE A 792 -9.34 -28.01 -6.40
N THR A 793 -9.36 -29.17 -5.74
CA THR A 793 -8.15 -29.81 -5.16
C THR A 793 -7.29 -30.56 -6.17
N GLN A 794 -7.88 -30.94 -7.30
CA GLN A 794 -7.19 -31.65 -8.37
C GLN A 794 -6.46 -30.70 -9.33
N PRO A 795 -5.47 -31.20 -10.09
CA PRO A 795 -4.80 -30.43 -11.13
C PRO A 795 -5.78 -29.79 -12.12
N PRO A 796 -5.40 -28.66 -12.72
CA PRO A 796 -6.25 -27.94 -13.68
C PRO A 796 -6.61 -28.80 -14.90
N PRO A 797 -7.83 -28.64 -15.48
CA PRO A 797 -8.27 -29.37 -16.68
C PRO A 797 -7.59 -28.80 -17.94
N LEU A 798 -6.34 -29.19 -18.18
CA LEU A 798 -5.55 -28.72 -19.32
C LEU A 798 -5.40 -29.80 -20.40
N SER A 799 -5.46 -29.37 -21.67
CA SER A 799 -5.14 -30.17 -22.85
C SER A 799 -3.74 -29.84 -23.34
N ASN A 800 -3.02 -30.84 -23.86
CA ASN A 800 -1.74 -30.68 -24.55
C ASN A 800 -1.90 -30.50 -26.08
N GLU A 801 -3.13 -30.53 -26.57
CA GLU A 801 -3.48 -30.30 -27.98
C GLU A 801 -3.73 -28.81 -28.26
N PHE A 802 -4.04 -28.49 -29.51
CA PHE A 802 -4.41 -27.13 -29.88
C PHE A 802 -5.65 -26.63 -29.13
N PRO A 803 -5.67 -25.35 -28.73
CA PRO A 803 -6.90 -24.72 -28.24
C PRO A 803 -8.00 -24.77 -29.31
N ASP A 804 -9.24 -24.94 -28.88
CA ASP A 804 -10.40 -24.94 -29.77
C ASP A 804 -10.51 -23.62 -30.53
N GLN A 805 -10.94 -23.69 -31.79
CA GLN A 805 -11.06 -22.55 -32.71
C GLN A 805 -9.77 -21.71 -32.90
N SER A 806 -8.61 -22.28 -32.58
CA SER A 806 -7.32 -21.69 -32.90
C SER A 806 -6.96 -21.92 -34.39
N TYR A 807 -6.15 -21.02 -34.95
CA TYR A 807 -5.55 -21.22 -36.27
C TYR A 807 -4.23 -21.96 -36.12
N LYS A 808 -4.29 -23.29 -36.27
CA LYS A 808 -3.13 -24.18 -36.10
C LYS A 808 -2.43 -23.96 -34.74
N GLY A 809 -3.22 -23.83 -33.67
CA GLY A 809 -2.74 -23.62 -32.32
C GLY A 809 -2.63 -22.17 -31.86
N TYR A 810 -2.64 -21.20 -32.78
CA TYR A 810 -2.49 -19.78 -32.44
C TYR A 810 -3.83 -19.04 -32.43
N VAL A 811 -3.96 -18.06 -31.53
CA VAL A 811 -5.21 -17.29 -31.38
C VAL A 811 -5.52 -16.49 -32.64
N GLN A 812 -6.61 -16.85 -33.34
CA GLN A 812 -7.12 -16.10 -34.49
C GLN A 812 -8.33 -15.24 -34.13
N ASN A 813 -9.27 -15.79 -33.35
CA ASN A 813 -10.46 -15.09 -32.89
C ASN A 813 -10.25 -14.62 -31.45
N TRP A 814 -9.89 -13.34 -31.30
CA TRP A 814 -9.64 -12.74 -29.99
C TRP A 814 -10.88 -12.71 -29.10
N THR A 815 -12.06 -12.46 -29.67
CA THR A 815 -13.32 -12.44 -28.90
C THR A 815 -13.64 -13.82 -28.32
N TYR A 816 -13.41 -14.89 -29.07
CA TYR A 816 -13.57 -16.25 -28.59
C TYR A 816 -12.56 -16.57 -27.48
N ALA A 817 -11.28 -16.24 -27.69
CA ALA A 817 -10.19 -16.48 -26.74
C ALA A 817 -10.31 -15.70 -25.40
N GLN A 818 -11.21 -14.72 -25.32
CA GLN A 818 -11.53 -13.99 -24.09
C GLN A 818 -12.84 -14.45 -23.43
N SER A 819 -13.64 -15.33 -24.06
CA SER A 819 -15.04 -15.61 -23.70
C SER A 819 -15.21 -16.78 -22.71
N PRO A 820 -15.50 -16.54 -21.42
CA PRO A 820 -15.74 -17.65 -20.50
C PRO A 820 -17.07 -18.36 -20.79
N CYS A 821 -17.96 -17.76 -21.60
CA CYS A 821 -19.20 -18.40 -22.01
C CYS A 821 -19.00 -19.56 -22.98
N ASP A 822 -17.92 -19.50 -23.76
CA ASP A 822 -17.52 -20.52 -24.73
C ASP A 822 -16.55 -21.55 -24.12
N HIS A 823 -15.88 -21.17 -23.02
CA HIS A 823 -14.84 -21.94 -22.34
C HIS A 823 -15.26 -22.36 -20.91
N PRO A 824 -16.14 -23.36 -20.74
CA PRO A 824 -16.63 -23.81 -19.44
C PRO A 824 -15.51 -24.32 -18.52
N GLU A 825 -14.43 -24.83 -19.08
CA GLU A 825 -13.25 -25.31 -18.35
C GLU A 825 -12.53 -24.21 -17.58
N TRP A 826 -12.71 -22.94 -17.95
CA TRP A 826 -12.05 -21.81 -17.27
C TRP A 826 -12.53 -21.57 -15.85
N GLN A 827 -13.70 -22.10 -15.49
CA GLN A 827 -14.18 -22.11 -14.11
C GLN A 827 -13.16 -22.73 -13.14
N GLY A 828 -12.34 -23.65 -13.64
CA GLY A 828 -11.28 -24.33 -12.92
C GLY A 828 -9.86 -23.92 -13.31
N LEU A 829 -9.67 -22.87 -14.13
CA LEU A 829 -8.37 -22.43 -14.67
C LEU A 829 -8.05 -20.95 -14.44
N HIS A 830 -9.01 -20.15 -13.99
CA HIS A 830 -8.83 -18.72 -13.75
C HIS A 830 -9.29 -18.32 -12.34
N GLY A 831 -8.44 -17.59 -11.61
CA GLY A 831 -8.67 -17.26 -10.20
C GLY A 831 -9.97 -16.49 -9.92
N THR A 832 -10.45 -15.70 -10.90
CA THR A 832 -11.77 -15.04 -10.89
C THR A 832 -12.92 -16.00 -10.59
N PHE A 833 -12.86 -17.23 -11.10
CA PHE A 833 -13.92 -18.22 -10.96
C PHE A 833 -13.63 -19.26 -9.87
N VAL A 834 -12.35 -19.59 -9.69
CA VAL A 834 -11.90 -20.54 -8.66
C VAL A 834 -12.17 -19.98 -7.27
N GLU A 835 -11.62 -18.80 -6.96
CA GLU A 835 -11.88 -18.12 -5.69
C GLU A 835 -11.47 -16.64 -5.78
N PRO A 836 -12.38 -15.72 -6.17
CA PRO A 836 -12.07 -14.30 -6.28
C PRO A 836 -11.75 -13.67 -4.91
N ILE A 837 -11.13 -12.49 -4.87
CA ILE A 837 -10.78 -11.85 -3.58
C ILE A 837 -12.01 -11.35 -2.84
N SER A 838 -13.08 -11.10 -3.56
CA SER A 838 -14.36 -10.71 -3.05
C SER A 838 -15.47 -11.10 -4.02
N ILE A 839 -16.67 -11.31 -3.48
CA ILE A 839 -17.90 -11.47 -4.26
C ILE A 839 -18.82 -10.37 -3.76
N SER A 840 -19.26 -9.51 -4.69
CA SER A 840 -20.22 -8.45 -4.43
C SER A 840 -20.94 -8.13 -5.73
N ASN A 841 -21.70 -9.11 -6.21
CA ASN A 841 -22.41 -9.01 -7.47
C ASN A 841 -23.90 -8.80 -7.27
N THR A 842 -24.57 -8.30 -8.29
CA THR A 842 -26.01 -8.13 -8.32
C THR A 842 -26.58 -8.56 -9.65
N LYS A 843 -27.86 -8.96 -9.60
CA LYS A 843 -28.70 -9.22 -10.76
C LYS A 843 -29.56 -8.00 -11.14
N GLU A 844 -29.56 -6.97 -10.30
CA GLU A 844 -30.27 -5.73 -10.58
C GLU A 844 -29.55 -4.98 -11.71
N PHE A 845 -30.25 -4.72 -12.81
CA PHE A 845 -29.70 -3.97 -13.93
C PHE A 845 -29.79 -2.46 -13.66
N PHE A 846 -28.64 -1.82 -13.40
CA PHE A 846 -28.53 -0.38 -13.16
C PHE A 846 -27.20 0.15 -13.72
N PRO A 847 -27.06 1.47 -13.95
CA PRO A 847 -25.86 2.01 -14.59
C PRO A 847 -24.68 2.01 -13.61
N LEU A 848 -23.71 1.11 -13.80
CA LEU A 848 -22.44 1.08 -13.04
C LEU A 848 -21.25 1.07 -14.01
N PHE A 849 -20.30 1.97 -13.78
CA PHE A 849 -19.13 2.13 -14.63
C PHE A 849 -17.89 1.47 -14.01
N GLY A 850 -17.08 0.81 -14.83
CA GLY A 850 -15.88 0.11 -14.39
C GLY A 850 -14.70 0.26 -15.35
N GLY A 851 -13.48 -0.03 -14.89
CA GLY A 851 -12.28 -0.01 -15.74
C GLY A 851 -12.13 -1.24 -16.64
N SER A 852 -12.80 -2.33 -16.28
CA SER A 852 -12.83 -3.60 -17.02
C SER A 852 -14.06 -4.41 -16.63
N LYS A 853 -14.43 -5.38 -17.47
CA LYS A 853 -15.47 -6.37 -17.13
C LYS A 853 -15.23 -7.72 -17.79
N LEU A 854 -15.88 -8.77 -17.29
CA LEU A 854 -16.00 -10.00 -18.06
C LEU A 854 -17.00 -9.80 -19.23
N PRO A 855 -16.84 -10.49 -20.37
CA PRO A 855 -17.70 -10.30 -21.55
C PRO A 855 -19.20 -10.46 -21.30
N MET A 856 -19.60 -11.28 -20.33
CA MET A 856 -21.01 -11.51 -19.97
C MET A 856 -21.58 -10.51 -18.95
N ASN A 857 -20.74 -9.68 -18.34
CA ASN A 857 -21.16 -8.71 -17.35
C ASN A 857 -21.67 -7.41 -18.00
N ASN A 858 -22.42 -6.61 -17.24
CA ASN A 858 -23.19 -5.49 -17.79
C ASN A 858 -22.74 -4.10 -17.29
N GLU A 859 -21.52 -3.96 -16.76
CA GLU A 859 -20.95 -2.63 -16.50
C GLU A 859 -20.67 -1.86 -17.80
N ILE A 860 -20.59 -0.54 -17.66
CA ILE A 860 -20.22 0.39 -18.72
C ILE A 860 -18.73 0.74 -18.59
N LEU A 861 -17.94 0.48 -19.63
CA LEU A 861 -16.49 0.64 -19.52
C LEU A 861 -16.01 2.09 -19.67
N LEU A 862 -15.28 2.55 -18.67
CA LEU A 862 -14.41 3.72 -18.73
C LEU A 862 -12.97 3.30 -19.02
N PRO A 863 -12.12 4.20 -19.55
CA PRO A 863 -10.69 4.01 -19.44
C PRO A 863 -10.32 3.79 -17.97
N ALA A 864 -9.58 2.72 -17.69
CA ALA A 864 -9.26 2.36 -16.33
C ALA A 864 -8.45 3.46 -15.63
N ALA A 865 -8.70 3.66 -14.33
CA ALA A 865 -7.97 4.64 -13.52
C ALA A 865 -6.43 4.46 -13.61
N MET A 866 -5.96 3.22 -13.71
CA MET A 866 -4.54 2.87 -13.87
C MET A 866 -3.89 3.40 -15.14
N TYR A 867 -4.66 3.68 -16.18
CA TYR A 867 -4.15 4.25 -17.43
C TYR A 867 -4.09 5.78 -17.39
N TRP A 868 -4.79 6.40 -16.45
CA TRP A 868 -4.83 7.85 -16.26
C TRP A 868 -3.71 8.37 -15.35
N THR A 869 -3.30 7.58 -14.37
CA THR A 869 -2.23 7.94 -13.41
C THR A 869 -0.87 8.14 -14.07
N GLU A 870 -0.02 8.95 -13.42
CA GLU A 870 1.40 9.13 -13.78
C GLU A 870 2.33 8.24 -12.94
N ASP A 871 1.77 7.37 -12.08
CA ASP A 871 2.56 6.40 -11.31
C ASP A 871 3.35 5.50 -12.28
N PRO A 872 4.69 5.47 -12.21
CA PRO A 872 5.51 4.66 -13.10
C PRO A 872 5.28 3.14 -12.94
N PHE A 873 4.64 2.69 -11.87
CA PHE A 873 4.23 1.29 -11.69
C PHE A 873 3.17 0.84 -12.71
N TYR A 874 2.25 1.73 -13.10
CA TYR A 874 1.19 1.43 -14.07
C TYR A 874 1.45 2.07 -15.45
N SER A 875 1.91 3.32 -15.46
CA SER A 875 2.16 4.06 -16.70
C SER A 875 3.46 3.65 -17.40
N GLY A 876 4.39 3.02 -16.68
CA GLY A 876 5.76 2.80 -17.14
C GLY A 876 6.67 4.04 -17.06
N GLY A 877 6.14 5.20 -16.65
CA GLY A 877 6.87 6.46 -16.58
C GLY A 877 7.15 7.08 -17.97
N LYS A 878 8.20 7.91 -18.06
CA LYS A 878 8.60 8.60 -19.31
C LYS A 878 9.57 7.80 -20.19
N GLU A 879 10.04 6.65 -19.69
CA GLU A 879 11.01 5.81 -20.39
C GLU A 879 10.26 4.71 -21.13
N HIS A 880 10.51 4.53 -22.43
CA HIS A 880 9.79 3.57 -23.29
C HIS A 880 10.66 2.38 -23.75
N GLY A 881 11.87 2.23 -23.18
CA GLY A 881 12.85 1.23 -23.59
C GLY A 881 13.88 1.75 -24.60
N SER A 882 14.92 0.96 -24.83
CA SER A 882 15.99 1.23 -25.80
C SER A 882 15.59 0.83 -27.23
N GLU A 883 16.45 1.09 -28.20
CA GLU A 883 16.29 0.58 -29.57
C GLU A 883 16.22 -0.95 -29.57
N TRP A 884 15.42 -1.52 -30.48
CA TRP A 884 15.16 -2.97 -30.55
C TRP A 884 16.44 -3.81 -30.52
N GLU A 885 17.45 -3.43 -31.30
CA GLU A 885 18.73 -4.16 -31.41
C GLU A 885 19.58 -4.16 -30.14
N LYS A 886 19.30 -3.25 -29.20
CA LYS A 886 20.02 -3.15 -27.92
C LYS A 886 19.34 -3.93 -26.80
N LYS A 887 18.15 -4.49 -27.05
CA LYS A 887 17.39 -5.26 -26.08
C LYS A 887 17.92 -6.68 -25.99
N LYS A 888 17.60 -7.33 -24.87
CA LYS A 888 17.83 -8.76 -24.69
C LYS A 888 16.81 -9.56 -25.48
N ASP A 889 17.27 -10.58 -26.19
CA ASP A 889 16.45 -11.59 -26.88
C ASP A 889 15.78 -12.55 -25.89
N ALA A 890 15.06 -11.98 -24.92
CA ALA A 890 14.47 -12.70 -23.81
C ALA A 890 13.12 -12.09 -23.42
N LEU A 891 12.29 -12.92 -22.81
CA LEU A 891 11.00 -12.64 -22.22
C LEU A 891 11.17 -12.40 -20.73
N ILE A 892 10.57 -11.32 -20.22
CA ILE A 892 10.55 -11.04 -18.78
C ILE A 892 9.13 -10.91 -18.25
N TRP A 893 8.85 -11.60 -17.15
CA TRP A 893 7.65 -11.35 -16.35
C TRP A 893 8.02 -11.14 -14.88
N ARG A 894 7.62 -10.00 -14.34
CA ARG A 894 7.77 -9.63 -12.92
C ARG A 894 6.50 -9.01 -12.41
N GLY A 895 5.81 -9.73 -11.54
CA GLY A 895 4.54 -9.29 -10.99
C GLY A 895 4.14 -10.08 -9.75
N THR A 896 3.09 -9.60 -9.10
CA THR A 896 2.48 -10.27 -7.96
C THR A 896 1.60 -11.42 -8.47
N ALA A 897 1.53 -12.55 -7.77
CA ALA A 897 0.64 -13.68 -8.10
C ALA A 897 -0.82 -13.39 -7.66
N SER A 898 -1.35 -12.22 -8.02
CA SER A 898 -2.76 -11.86 -7.86
C SER A 898 -3.63 -12.65 -8.83
N GLY A 899 -4.95 -12.57 -8.66
CA GLY A 899 -5.87 -13.46 -9.39
C GLY A 899 -7.05 -13.93 -8.56
N GLY A 900 -6.98 -13.82 -7.23
CA GLY A 900 -7.95 -14.38 -6.29
C GLY A 900 -7.27 -14.87 -5.01
N ARG A 901 -8.04 -15.55 -4.16
CA ARG A 901 -7.57 -16.18 -2.91
C ARG A 901 -7.04 -17.58 -3.20
N ASN A 902 -5.80 -17.67 -3.65
CA ASN A 902 -5.14 -18.98 -3.76
C ASN A 902 -4.90 -19.56 -2.36
N LYS A 903 -5.12 -20.87 -2.19
CA LYS A 903 -4.99 -21.68 -0.97
C LYS A 903 -4.14 -22.92 -1.26
N GLU A 904 -3.78 -23.67 -0.22
CA GLU A 904 -3.01 -24.91 -0.34
C GLU A 904 -3.65 -25.90 -1.31
N GLU A 905 -4.98 -26.00 -1.25
CA GLU A 905 -5.75 -26.92 -2.05
C GLU A 905 -5.99 -26.46 -3.49
N ASN A 906 -6.02 -25.15 -3.80
CA ASN A 906 -6.50 -24.66 -5.11
C ASN A 906 -5.48 -23.86 -5.95
N TRP A 907 -4.29 -23.55 -5.43
CA TRP A 907 -3.33 -22.66 -6.11
C TRP A 907 -2.89 -23.15 -7.50
N THR A 908 -2.93 -24.46 -7.73
CA THR A 908 -2.58 -25.10 -9.02
C THR A 908 -3.49 -24.63 -10.15
N ARG A 909 -4.65 -24.06 -9.84
CA ARG A 909 -5.62 -23.57 -10.81
C ARG A 909 -5.45 -22.09 -11.17
N PHE A 910 -4.51 -21.38 -10.56
CA PHE A 910 -4.33 -19.93 -10.75
C PHE A 910 -3.43 -19.61 -11.95
N GLN A 911 -3.89 -18.70 -12.82
CA GLN A 911 -3.27 -18.37 -14.10
C GLN A 911 -1.81 -17.86 -13.98
N ARG A 912 -1.50 -16.98 -13.03
CA ARG A 912 -0.12 -16.48 -12.86
C ARG A 912 0.84 -17.54 -12.31
N HIS A 913 0.36 -18.44 -11.45
CA HIS A 913 1.15 -19.58 -10.97
C HIS A 913 1.45 -20.54 -12.13
N ARG A 914 0.42 -20.88 -12.91
CA ARG A 914 0.54 -21.74 -14.10
C ARG A 914 1.55 -21.17 -15.10
N PHE A 915 1.44 -19.89 -15.46
CA PHE A 915 2.36 -19.27 -16.41
C PHE A 915 3.82 -19.35 -15.95
N ILE A 916 4.11 -18.97 -14.70
CA ILE A 916 5.48 -19.00 -14.17
C ILE A 916 6.05 -20.42 -14.18
N SER A 917 5.26 -21.43 -13.77
CA SER A 917 5.69 -22.83 -13.82
C SER A 917 5.98 -23.30 -15.25
N MET A 918 5.11 -22.92 -16.19
CA MET A 918 5.18 -23.38 -17.57
C MET A 918 6.43 -22.87 -18.30
N ILE A 919 6.91 -21.66 -18.01
CA ILE A 919 8.12 -21.10 -18.62
C ILE A 919 9.35 -21.19 -17.69
N ASN A 920 9.33 -22.07 -16.69
CA ASN A 920 10.47 -22.36 -15.83
C ASN A 920 11.24 -23.57 -16.37
N ALA A 921 12.48 -23.36 -16.83
CA ALA A 921 13.32 -24.41 -17.41
C ALA A 921 13.50 -25.64 -16.50
N THR A 922 13.59 -25.44 -15.17
CA THR A 922 13.72 -26.54 -14.21
C THR A 922 12.46 -27.40 -14.14
N GLU A 923 11.29 -26.78 -14.17
CA GLU A 923 9.99 -27.48 -14.18
C GLU A 923 9.74 -28.18 -15.53
N VAL A 924 10.11 -27.52 -16.64
CA VAL A 924 10.08 -28.12 -17.99
C VAL A 924 10.98 -29.36 -18.04
N LYS A 925 12.21 -29.26 -17.51
CA LYS A 925 13.12 -30.41 -17.43
C LYS A 925 12.51 -31.56 -16.64
N ALA A 926 11.95 -31.28 -15.46
CA ALA A 926 11.32 -32.30 -14.63
C ALA A 926 10.14 -33.00 -15.34
N ALA A 927 9.36 -32.24 -16.12
CA ALA A 927 8.24 -32.76 -16.91
C ALA A 927 8.70 -33.64 -18.09
N VAL A 928 9.80 -33.29 -18.75
CA VAL A 928 10.38 -34.05 -19.87
C VAL A 928 11.08 -35.33 -19.38
N ASP A 929 11.88 -35.23 -18.32
CA ASP A 929 12.68 -36.34 -17.78
C ASP A 929 11.80 -37.47 -17.22
N ASN A 930 10.61 -37.13 -16.70
CA ASN A 930 9.71 -38.10 -16.11
C ASN A 930 8.26 -37.91 -16.61
N PRO A 931 7.93 -38.39 -17.82
CA PRO A 931 6.59 -38.26 -18.39
C PRO A 931 5.49 -38.95 -17.56
N SER A 932 5.86 -39.85 -16.65
CA SER A 932 4.93 -40.52 -15.73
C SER A 932 4.49 -39.60 -14.58
N VAL A 933 5.25 -38.55 -14.29
CA VAL A 933 4.93 -37.55 -13.27
C VAL A 933 4.39 -36.32 -13.98
N LYS A 934 3.06 -36.17 -13.96
CA LYS A 934 2.40 -35.00 -14.55
C LYS A 934 2.80 -33.72 -13.80
N PRO A 935 3.06 -32.60 -14.50
CA PRO A 935 3.26 -31.32 -13.84
C PRO A 935 2.02 -30.91 -13.04
N ARG A 936 2.22 -30.09 -12.00
CA ARG A 936 1.17 -29.82 -11.00
C ARG A 936 0.05 -28.90 -11.50
N ASN A 937 0.41 -27.93 -12.34
CA ASN A 937 -0.46 -26.82 -12.72
C ASN A 937 -0.36 -26.43 -14.20
N PHE A 938 0.45 -27.11 -15.00
CA PHE A 938 0.62 -26.86 -16.44
C PHE A 938 0.75 -28.17 -17.22
N VAL A 939 0.72 -28.09 -18.54
CA VAL A 939 1.03 -29.19 -19.46
C VAL A 939 1.99 -28.71 -20.55
N LEU A 940 2.84 -29.61 -21.03
CA LEU A 940 3.66 -29.36 -22.22
C LEU A 940 2.87 -29.72 -23.48
N PRO A 941 3.13 -29.06 -24.62
CA PRO A 941 2.48 -29.39 -25.87
C PRO A 941 2.82 -30.82 -26.30
N GLY A 942 1.87 -31.46 -27.00
CA GLY A 942 2.12 -32.73 -27.66
C GLY A 942 3.25 -32.63 -28.69
N LYS A 943 3.91 -33.77 -28.97
CA LYS A 943 5.08 -33.84 -29.87
C LYS A 943 4.82 -33.24 -31.26
N SER A 944 3.60 -33.39 -31.77
CA SER A 944 3.19 -32.93 -33.09
C SER A 944 2.24 -31.74 -33.04
N THR A 945 2.10 -31.09 -31.87
CA THR A 945 1.17 -29.98 -31.71
C THR A 945 1.75 -28.74 -32.40
N TYR A 946 2.92 -28.24 -31.97
CA TYR A 946 3.56 -27.06 -32.58
C TYR A 946 4.77 -27.37 -33.48
N ASP A 947 5.05 -28.65 -33.74
CA ASP A 947 6.24 -29.11 -34.48
C ASP A 947 7.56 -28.51 -33.95
N LEU A 948 7.67 -28.35 -32.62
CA LEU A 948 8.82 -27.72 -31.99
C LEU A 948 10.10 -28.53 -32.24
N ALA A 949 11.18 -27.85 -32.62
CA ALA A 949 12.45 -28.53 -32.92
C ALA A 949 13.04 -29.25 -31.69
N VAL A 950 12.71 -28.76 -30.48
CA VAL A 950 13.08 -29.40 -29.21
C VAL A 950 12.33 -30.70 -28.91
N LEU A 951 11.29 -31.03 -29.70
CA LEU A 951 10.49 -32.26 -29.58
C LEU A 951 10.75 -33.26 -30.72
N GLU A 952 11.63 -32.93 -31.68
CA GLU A 952 12.08 -33.86 -32.73
C GLU A 952 12.80 -35.08 -32.11
N SER A 953 12.74 -36.23 -32.80
CA SER A 953 13.25 -37.51 -32.26
C SER A 953 14.76 -37.57 -32.05
N ASP A 954 15.51 -36.72 -32.73
CA ASP A 954 16.97 -36.58 -32.66
C ASP A 954 17.42 -35.43 -31.73
N ALA A 955 16.48 -34.71 -31.09
CA ALA A 955 16.80 -33.67 -30.13
C ALA A 955 17.46 -34.25 -28.86
N PRO A 956 18.50 -33.61 -28.30
CA PRO A 956 19.08 -33.99 -27.02
C PRO A 956 18.02 -34.03 -25.89
N PRO A 957 18.17 -34.90 -24.88
CA PRO A 957 17.19 -35.02 -23.78
C PRO A 957 16.88 -33.70 -23.06
N ASP A 958 17.88 -32.81 -22.93
CA ASP A 958 17.75 -31.54 -22.23
C ASP A 958 17.33 -30.36 -23.13
N ALA A 959 17.19 -30.59 -24.45
CA ALA A 959 17.04 -29.54 -25.46
C ALA A 959 15.88 -28.57 -25.18
N PHE A 960 14.73 -29.09 -24.72
CA PHE A 960 13.57 -28.26 -24.39
C PHE A 960 13.89 -27.32 -23.22
N SER A 961 14.40 -27.86 -22.11
CA SER A 961 14.71 -27.07 -20.92
C SER A 961 15.84 -26.04 -21.17
N GLU A 962 16.87 -26.42 -21.91
CA GLU A 962 17.97 -25.52 -22.28
C GLU A 962 17.46 -24.38 -23.16
N TRP A 963 16.62 -24.67 -24.15
CA TRP A 963 16.02 -23.67 -25.01
C TRP A 963 15.14 -22.69 -24.20
N VAL A 964 14.27 -23.19 -23.32
CA VAL A 964 13.45 -22.34 -22.43
C VAL A 964 14.33 -21.45 -21.54
N SER A 965 15.43 -21.98 -21.02
CA SER A 965 16.37 -21.23 -20.18
C SER A 965 17.08 -20.09 -20.91
N ALA A 966 17.20 -20.17 -22.24
CA ALA A 966 17.89 -19.17 -23.05
C ALA A 966 17.08 -17.87 -23.19
N TRP A 967 15.74 -17.94 -23.14
CA TRP A 967 14.88 -16.77 -23.36
C TRP A 967 13.96 -16.43 -22.19
N SER A 968 13.67 -17.33 -21.24
CA SER A 968 12.67 -17.07 -20.19
C SER A 968 13.25 -16.50 -18.90
N ASP A 969 12.70 -15.36 -18.44
CA ASP A 969 12.91 -14.85 -17.09
C ASP A 969 11.60 -14.41 -16.42
N ALA A 970 10.89 -15.36 -15.80
CA ALA A 970 9.65 -15.10 -15.06
C ALA A 970 9.76 -15.44 -13.57
N ALA A 971 9.19 -14.58 -12.72
CA ALA A 971 9.09 -14.83 -11.29
C ALA A 971 8.04 -13.96 -10.62
N ALA A 972 7.42 -14.50 -9.57
CA ALA A 972 6.55 -13.72 -8.69
C ALA A 972 7.39 -12.82 -7.77
N VAL A 973 6.92 -11.60 -7.52
CA VAL A 973 7.47 -10.71 -6.48
C VAL A 973 6.76 -10.90 -5.14
N HIS A 974 5.57 -11.49 -5.18
CA HIS A 974 4.71 -11.79 -4.03
C HIS A 974 3.70 -12.89 -4.42
N LEU A 975 3.62 -14.00 -3.67
CA LEU A 975 2.78 -15.17 -3.99
C LEU A 975 1.31 -15.04 -3.52
N LEU A 976 1.01 -14.07 -2.63
CA LEU A 976 -0.36 -13.70 -2.21
C LEU A 976 -1.23 -14.88 -1.74
N CYS A 977 -0.66 -15.76 -0.93
CA CYS A 977 -1.42 -16.86 -0.36
C CYS A 977 -2.60 -16.43 0.52
N PHE A 978 -3.59 -17.31 0.64
CA PHE A 978 -4.74 -17.15 1.51
C PHE A 978 -4.87 -18.38 2.44
N PRO A 979 -5.07 -18.19 3.75
CA PRO A 979 -4.99 -16.92 4.46
C PRO A 979 -3.60 -16.28 4.37
N GLY A 980 -3.57 -14.95 4.31
CA GLY A 980 -2.35 -14.19 4.11
C GLY A 980 -1.33 -14.44 5.20
N THR A 981 -0.10 -14.79 4.82
CA THR A 981 1.02 -14.90 5.77
C THR A 981 1.65 -13.55 6.09
N GLY A 982 1.21 -12.47 5.42
CA GLY A 982 1.79 -11.12 5.40
C GLY A 982 3.26 -11.08 4.94
N SER A 983 3.62 -12.06 4.11
CA SER A 983 4.91 -12.19 3.42
C SER A 983 4.69 -12.26 1.91
N ALA A 984 5.72 -11.94 1.12
CA ALA A 984 5.73 -12.29 -0.31
C ALA A 984 5.80 -13.81 -0.58
N PHE A 985 6.04 -14.61 0.45
CA PHE A 985 6.18 -16.05 0.41
C PHE A 985 4.85 -16.73 0.74
N CYS A 986 4.74 -18.01 0.39
CA CYS A 986 3.55 -18.82 0.60
C CYS A 986 3.98 -20.25 0.97
N PRO A 987 3.67 -20.74 2.19
CA PRO A 987 4.18 -22.04 2.67
C PRO A 987 3.94 -23.22 1.73
N TYR A 988 2.79 -23.24 1.04
CA TYR A 988 2.40 -24.33 0.14
C TYR A 988 2.83 -24.12 -1.32
N THR A 989 3.30 -22.93 -1.70
CA THR A 989 3.86 -22.68 -3.06
C THR A 989 5.36 -22.34 -3.07
N ASP A 990 5.96 -21.98 -1.93
CA ASP A 990 7.40 -21.73 -1.76
C ASP A 990 8.30 -22.87 -2.26
N PRO A 991 7.93 -24.16 -2.15
CA PRO A 991 8.72 -25.24 -2.72
C PRO A 991 8.79 -25.22 -4.26
N PHE A 992 7.84 -24.56 -4.93
CA PHE A 992 7.68 -24.57 -6.38
C PHE A 992 8.07 -23.23 -7.04
N PHE A 993 7.99 -22.12 -6.30
CA PHE A 993 8.24 -20.78 -6.84
C PHE A 993 9.33 -20.05 -6.08
N GLN A 994 10.23 -19.43 -6.84
CA GLN A 994 11.19 -18.48 -6.30
C GLN A 994 10.60 -17.07 -6.32
N VAL A 995 10.44 -16.46 -5.13
CA VAL A 995 10.12 -15.04 -5.02
C VAL A 995 11.34 -14.20 -5.40
N LYS A 996 11.23 -13.38 -6.45
CA LYS A 996 12.29 -12.45 -6.88
C LYS A 996 11.93 -11.01 -6.49
N LYS A 997 12.93 -10.12 -6.56
CA LYS A 997 12.71 -8.68 -6.36
C LYS A 997 11.83 -8.12 -7.48
N GLU A 998 11.08 -7.08 -7.13
CA GLU A 998 10.39 -6.25 -8.10
C GLU A 998 11.40 -5.62 -9.07
N VAL A 999 11.01 -5.56 -10.35
CA VAL A 999 11.78 -4.92 -11.42
C VAL A 999 10.90 -3.80 -11.99
N PRO A 1000 11.32 -2.53 -11.91
CA PRO A 1000 10.58 -1.43 -12.50
C PRO A 1000 10.31 -1.64 -14.00
N MET A 1001 9.16 -1.19 -14.51
CA MET A 1001 8.79 -1.38 -15.94
C MET A 1001 9.86 -0.86 -16.90
N LYS A 1002 10.49 0.28 -16.61
CA LYS A 1002 11.60 0.83 -17.42
C LYS A 1002 12.79 -0.13 -17.61
N GLU A 1003 13.05 -0.99 -16.62
CA GLU A 1003 14.08 -2.02 -16.70
C GLU A 1003 13.57 -3.26 -17.44
N GLN A 1004 12.28 -3.60 -17.28
CA GLN A 1004 11.62 -4.63 -18.09
C GLN A 1004 11.63 -4.28 -19.58
N TYR A 1005 11.56 -3.00 -19.94
CA TYR A 1005 11.67 -2.53 -21.34
C TYR A 1005 13.05 -2.75 -21.98
N GLN A 1006 14.02 -3.34 -21.29
CA GLN A 1006 15.28 -3.80 -21.90
C GLN A 1006 15.19 -5.22 -22.47
N TYR A 1007 14.03 -5.87 -22.36
CA TYR A 1007 13.73 -7.19 -22.92
C TYR A 1007 12.83 -7.04 -24.14
N LYS A 1008 12.95 -7.96 -25.11
CA LYS A 1008 12.13 -7.91 -26.32
C LYS A 1008 10.68 -8.32 -26.09
N TYR A 1009 10.39 -9.24 -25.16
CA TYR A 1009 9.05 -9.83 -25.01
C TYR A 1009 8.46 -9.61 -23.61
N LEU A 1010 7.25 -9.07 -23.53
CA LEU A 1010 6.57 -8.67 -22.28
C LEU A 1010 5.20 -9.33 -22.15
N PRO A 1011 5.04 -10.40 -21.34
CA PRO A 1011 3.76 -11.04 -21.12
C PRO A 1011 2.84 -10.19 -20.23
N ASP A 1012 1.59 -10.00 -20.67
CA ASP A 1012 0.51 -9.37 -19.94
C ASP A 1012 -0.55 -10.42 -19.57
N ILE A 1013 -0.76 -10.61 -18.27
CA ILE A 1013 -1.59 -11.68 -17.70
C ILE A 1013 -2.47 -11.10 -16.60
N ASP A 1014 -3.73 -11.48 -16.58
CA ASP A 1014 -4.73 -11.02 -15.62
C ASP A 1014 -4.33 -11.23 -14.16
N GLY A 1015 -4.68 -10.25 -13.33
CA GLY A 1015 -4.61 -10.30 -11.87
C GLY A 1015 -6.00 -10.57 -11.30
N ASN A 1016 -6.38 -9.84 -10.24
CA ASN A 1016 -7.75 -9.91 -9.69
C ASN A 1016 -8.81 -9.50 -10.74
N SER A 1017 -8.40 -8.62 -11.66
CA SER A 1017 -9.06 -8.34 -12.92
C SER A 1017 -8.01 -8.14 -14.02
N PHE A 1018 -8.26 -7.31 -15.02
CA PHE A 1018 -7.30 -6.95 -16.07
C PHE A 1018 -5.94 -6.44 -15.51
N SER A 1019 -4.89 -6.50 -16.33
CA SER A 1019 -3.56 -6.00 -15.96
C SER A 1019 -3.40 -4.51 -16.26
N GLY A 1020 -3.35 -3.68 -15.23
CA GLY A 1020 -3.12 -2.23 -15.35
C GLY A 1020 -1.78 -1.79 -15.95
N ARG A 1021 -0.89 -2.72 -16.31
CA ARG A 1021 0.41 -2.45 -16.97
C ARG A 1021 0.33 -2.49 -18.49
N TYR A 1022 -0.73 -3.05 -19.06
CA TYR A 1022 -0.82 -3.40 -20.48
C TYR A 1022 -0.60 -2.20 -21.41
N ARG A 1023 -1.23 -1.06 -21.11
CA ARG A 1023 -1.02 0.18 -21.87
C ARG A 1023 0.44 0.64 -21.86
N GLY A 1024 1.14 0.51 -20.73
CA GLY A 1024 2.56 0.83 -20.64
C GLY A 1024 3.42 -0.09 -21.52
N PHE A 1025 3.08 -1.38 -21.58
CA PHE A 1025 3.77 -2.36 -22.45
C PHE A 1025 3.57 -2.04 -23.93
N LEU A 1026 2.33 -1.76 -24.33
CA LEU A 1026 2.00 -1.31 -25.68
C LEU A 1026 2.75 -0.04 -26.07
N GLY A 1027 2.95 0.89 -25.13
CA GLY A 1027 3.72 2.12 -25.35
C GLY A 1027 5.24 1.95 -25.29
N SER A 1028 5.76 0.73 -25.09
CA SER A 1028 7.20 0.46 -25.05
C SER A 1028 7.74 0.03 -26.41
N THR A 1029 9.06 0.04 -26.60
CA THR A 1029 9.71 -0.53 -27.79
C THR A 1029 9.82 -2.07 -27.74
N SER A 1030 9.09 -2.73 -26.84
CA SER A 1030 9.10 -4.19 -26.63
C SER A 1030 7.77 -4.79 -27.08
N LEU A 1031 7.74 -6.09 -27.41
CA LEU A 1031 6.57 -6.80 -27.91
C LEU A 1031 5.68 -7.30 -26.76
N PRO A 1032 4.45 -6.79 -26.59
CA PRO A 1032 3.51 -7.32 -25.61
C PRO A 1032 2.89 -8.63 -26.09
N ILE A 1033 2.82 -9.63 -25.21
CA ILE A 1033 2.14 -10.91 -25.43
C ILE A 1033 1.00 -11.00 -24.41
N LYS A 1034 -0.26 -10.91 -24.85
CA LYS A 1034 -1.41 -10.75 -23.93
C LYS A 1034 -2.30 -11.99 -23.87
N ALA A 1035 -2.62 -12.42 -22.66
CA ALA A 1035 -3.70 -13.36 -22.36
C ALA A 1035 -4.63 -12.77 -21.30
N THR A 1036 -5.93 -12.70 -21.60
CA THR A 1036 -6.92 -12.10 -20.70
C THR A 1036 -8.31 -12.69 -20.92
N ILE A 1037 -9.16 -12.61 -19.91
CA ILE A 1037 -10.61 -12.85 -20.00
C ILE A 1037 -11.44 -11.57 -19.81
N TYR A 1038 -10.79 -10.42 -19.69
CA TYR A 1038 -11.45 -9.13 -19.46
C TYR A 1038 -11.52 -8.31 -20.74
N GLN A 1039 -12.61 -7.55 -20.86
CA GLN A 1039 -12.78 -6.50 -21.85
C GLN A 1039 -12.40 -5.15 -21.26
N GLU A 1040 -11.77 -4.32 -22.10
CA GLU A 1040 -11.32 -2.97 -21.78
C GLU A 1040 -11.85 -1.96 -22.83
N TRP A 1041 -11.80 -0.67 -22.51
CA TRP A 1041 -12.33 0.41 -23.37
C TRP A 1041 -11.68 0.49 -24.76
N HIS A 1042 -10.44 0.02 -24.88
CA HIS A 1042 -9.61 0.18 -26.08
C HIS A 1042 -9.62 -1.01 -27.03
N ASP A 1043 -10.37 -2.07 -26.73
CA ASP A 1043 -10.26 -3.33 -27.48
C ASP A 1043 -10.60 -3.17 -28.96
N ASN A 1044 -11.57 -2.31 -29.31
CA ASN A 1044 -11.91 -2.02 -30.71
C ASN A 1044 -10.88 -1.14 -31.45
N ARG A 1045 -9.86 -0.63 -30.74
CA ARG A 1045 -8.76 0.16 -31.30
C ARG A 1045 -7.53 -0.69 -31.60
N LEU A 1046 -7.43 -1.87 -30.99
CA LEU A 1046 -6.28 -2.74 -31.10
C LEU A 1046 -6.58 -3.91 -32.04
N VAL A 1047 -5.61 -4.28 -32.88
CA VAL A 1047 -5.71 -5.40 -33.80
C VAL A 1047 -4.67 -6.43 -33.33
N PRO A 1048 -5.09 -7.62 -32.87
CA PRO A 1048 -4.18 -8.70 -32.53
C PRO A 1048 -3.30 -9.05 -33.74
N TRP A 1049 -2.05 -9.45 -33.49
CA TRP A 1049 -0.98 -9.67 -34.48
C TRP A 1049 -0.48 -8.43 -35.23
N LYS A 1050 -1.12 -7.28 -35.09
CA LYS A 1050 -0.64 -5.98 -35.61
C LYS A 1050 -0.01 -5.12 -34.53
N HIS A 1051 -0.66 -5.01 -33.37
CA HIS A 1051 -0.20 -4.14 -32.27
C HIS A 1051 0.34 -4.91 -31.06
N PHE A 1052 -0.02 -6.18 -30.93
CA PHE A 1052 0.43 -7.09 -29.87
C PHE A 1052 0.23 -8.54 -30.31
N VAL A 1053 0.83 -9.50 -29.61
CA VAL A 1053 0.63 -10.93 -29.86
C VAL A 1053 -0.44 -11.48 -28.90
N PRO A 1054 -1.57 -12.01 -29.38
CA PRO A 1054 -2.54 -12.69 -28.53
C PRO A 1054 -2.03 -14.07 -28.12
N MET A 1055 -2.29 -14.45 -26.86
CA MET A 1055 -1.94 -15.73 -26.27
C MET A 1055 -3.18 -16.35 -25.62
N ASP A 1056 -3.33 -17.66 -25.74
CA ASP A 1056 -4.43 -18.40 -25.14
C ASP A 1056 -4.36 -18.43 -23.60
N ASN A 1057 -5.50 -18.53 -22.90
CA ASN A 1057 -5.55 -18.51 -21.43
C ASN A 1057 -5.05 -19.82 -20.77
N THR A 1058 -4.84 -20.90 -21.54
CA THR A 1058 -4.07 -22.07 -21.09
C THR A 1058 -2.55 -21.84 -21.17
N PHE A 1059 -2.13 -20.87 -21.98
CA PHE A 1059 -0.75 -20.52 -22.35
C PHE A 1059 -0.02 -21.57 -23.20
N ILE A 1060 -0.71 -22.62 -23.67
CA ILE A 1060 -0.09 -23.76 -24.39
C ILE A 1060 0.67 -23.35 -25.66
N ASP A 1061 0.25 -22.24 -26.27
CA ASP A 1061 0.82 -21.63 -27.47
C ASP A 1061 2.12 -20.86 -27.23
N ILE A 1062 2.51 -20.55 -25.98
CA ILE A 1062 3.71 -19.74 -25.69
C ILE A 1062 4.99 -20.34 -26.29
N PHE A 1063 5.14 -21.67 -26.30
CA PHE A 1063 6.33 -22.29 -26.89
C PHE A 1063 6.36 -22.12 -28.42
N GLY A 1064 5.22 -22.29 -29.09
CA GLY A 1064 5.12 -22.02 -30.52
C GLY A 1064 5.38 -20.55 -30.86
N LEU A 1065 4.90 -19.61 -30.03
CA LEU A 1065 5.18 -18.19 -30.18
C LEU A 1065 6.68 -17.89 -30.04
N MET A 1066 7.32 -18.43 -29.00
CA MET A 1066 8.72 -18.15 -28.72
C MET A 1066 9.66 -18.82 -29.75
N GLU A 1067 9.36 -20.01 -30.26
CA GLU A 1067 10.17 -20.61 -31.33
C GLU A 1067 10.03 -19.82 -32.63
N TYR A 1068 8.84 -19.31 -32.95
CA TYR A 1068 8.66 -18.44 -34.10
C TYR A 1068 9.46 -17.13 -33.99
N PHE A 1069 9.35 -16.41 -32.87
CA PHE A 1069 9.99 -15.09 -32.72
C PHE A 1069 11.47 -15.15 -32.35
N VAL A 1070 11.85 -15.95 -31.35
CA VAL A 1070 13.25 -16.07 -30.88
C VAL A 1070 14.04 -17.06 -31.73
N GLY A 1071 13.40 -18.11 -32.23
CA GLY A 1071 14.09 -19.21 -32.89
C GLY A 1071 14.73 -20.20 -31.92
N ASN A 1072 15.46 -21.15 -32.49
CA ASN A 1072 16.24 -22.15 -31.78
C ASN A 1072 17.53 -22.44 -32.56
N ALA A 1073 18.57 -21.66 -32.27
CA ALA A 1073 19.85 -21.73 -32.99
C ALA A 1073 20.54 -23.09 -32.85
N GLN A 1074 20.38 -23.75 -31.69
CA GLN A 1074 20.94 -25.07 -31.40
C GLN A 1074 20.32 -26.16 -32.30
N ALA A 1075 19.04 -26.00 -32.66
CA ALA A 1075 18.33 -26.89 -33.58
C ALA A 1075 18.33 -26.39 -35.04
N GLY A 1076 19.05 -25.30 -35.35
CA GLY A 1076 19.11 -24.73 -36.70
C GLY A 1076 17.81 -24.05 -37.17
N VAL A 1077 16.95 -23.64 -36.22
CA VAL A 1077 15.71 -22.89 -36.48
C VAL A 1077 15.98 -21.39 -36.28
N GLU A 1078 15.77 -20.62 -37.34
CA GLU A 1078 15.90 -19.16 -37.29
C GLU A 1078 14.62 -18.50 -36.75
N GLY A 1079 14.77 -17.49 -35.88
CA GLY A 1079 13.65 -16.68 -35.40
C GLY A 1079 13.15 -15.64 -36.42
N HIS A 1080 12.00 -15.05 -36.13
CA HIS A 1080 11.37 -13.98 -36.90
C HIS A 1080 11.48 -12.64 -36.15
N ASP A 1081 12.70 -12.28 -35.78
CA ASP A 1081 12.98 -11.09 -34.95
C ASP A 1081 12.48 -9.79 -35.59
N GLU A 1082 12.58 -9.65 -36.93
CA GLU A 1082 12.04 -8.49 -37.64
C GLU A 1082 10.51 -8.40 -37.59
N GLU A 1083 9.81 -9.54 -37.57
CA GLU A 1083 8.35 -9.52 -37.38
C GLU A 1083 7.97 -9.15 -35.95
N ALA A 1084 8.72 -9.64 -34.95
CA ALA A 1084 8.55 -9.23 -33.55
C ALA A 1084 8.77 -7.73 -33.37
N LYS A 1085 9.84 -7.20 -33.96
CA LYS A 1085 10.19 -5.78 -33.99
C LYS A 1085 9.10 -4.95 -34.66
N LYS A 1086 8.61 -5.41 -35.81
CA LYS A 1086 7.54 -4.73 -36.56
C LYS A 1086 6.30 -4.60 -35.68
N ILE A 1087 5.80 -5.68 -35.10
CA ILE A 1087 4.61 -5.64 -34.23
C ILE A 1087 4.83 -4.74 -33.01
N ALA A 1088 6.01 -4.81 -32.36
CA ALA A 1088 6.32 -3.99 -31.20
C ALA A 1088 6.34 -2.49 -31.52
N LEU A 1089 7.03 -2.10 -32.60
CA LEU A 1089 7.18 -0.70 -32.98
C LEU A 1089 5.88 -0.13 -33.58
N GLU A 1090 5.16 -0.91 -34.38
CA GLU A 1090 3.84 -0.51 -34.88
C GLU A 1090 2.81 -0.42 -33.75
N GLY A 1091 2.86 -1.33 -32.77
CA GLY A 1091 2.06 -1.27 -31.55
C GLY A 1091 2.34 -0.02 -30.72
N LYS A 1092 3.62 0.34 -30.56
CA LYS A 1092 4.04 1.58 -29.91
C LYS A 1092 3.55 2.82 -30.64
N GLU A 1093 3.83 2.93 -31.94
CA GLU A 1093 3.41 4.05 -32.77
C GLU A 1093 1.88 4.21 -32.72
N TRP A 1094 1.16 3.09 -32.77
CA TRP A 1094 -0.29 3.09 -32.69
C TRP A 1094 -0.81 3.53 -31.32
N THR A 1095 -0.18 3.08 -30.24
CA THR A 1095 -0.53 3.50 -28.87
C THR A 1095 -0.31 4.99 -28.66
N GLU A 1096 0.78 5.53 -29.19
CA GLU A 1096 1.09 6.96 -29.21
C GLU A 1096 0.12 7.77 -30.08
N LYS A 1097 -0.72 7.11 -30.88
CA LYS A 1097 -1.70 7.73 -31.77
C LYS A 1097 -3.15 7.62 -31.30
N VAL A 1098 -3.56 6.49 -30.70
CA VAL A 1098 -4.97 6.21 -30.42
C VAL A 1098 -5.30 5.85 -28.97
N LEU A 1099 -4.29 5.74 -28.09
CA LEU A 1099 -4.44 5.41 -26.66
C LEU A 1099 -3.83 6.47 -25.74
N ARG A 1100 -3.65 7.72 -26.20
CA ARG A 1100 -3.15 8.82 -25.37
C ARG A 1100 -4.20 9.26 -24.35
N LYS A 1101 -3.81 10.12 -23.39
CA LYS A 1101 -4.77 10.73 -22.46
C LYS A 1101 -5.86 11.51 -23.22
N GLU A 1102 -5.48 12.16 -24.32
CA GLU A 1102 -6.40 12.85 -25.21
C GLU A 1102 -7.42 11.89 -25.83
N ASP A 1103 -6.99 10.70 -26.27
CA ASP A 1103 -7.89 9.70 -26.86
C ASP A 1103 -8.84 9.10 -25.81
N MET A 1104 -8.38 8.94 -24.56
CA MET A 1104 -9.24 8.58 -23.43
C MET A 1104 -10.30 9.66 -23.18
N SER A 1105 -9.92 10.94 -23.15
CA SER A 1105 -10.86 12.05 -23.02
C SER A 1105 -11.86 12.09 -24.18
N VAL A 1106 -11.42 11.83 -25.42
CA VAL A 1106 -12.32 11.74 -26.60
C VAL A 1106 -13.34 10.61 -26.43
N TYR A 1107 -12.91 9.44 -25.93
CA TYR A 1107 -13.80 8.31 -25.65
C TYR A 1107 -14.79 8.65 -24.52
N VAL A 1108 -14.31 9.20 -23.40
CA VAL A 1108 -15.16 9.55 -22.24
C VAL A 1108 -16.17 10.64 -22.60
N LEU A 1109 -15.77 11.68 -23.35
CA LEU A 1109 -16.69 12.69 -23.84
C LEU A 1109 -17.80 12.06 -24.68
N ARG A 1110 -17.45 11.13 -25.59
CA ARG A 1110 -18.46 10.45 -26.40
C ARG A 1110 -19.40 9.60 -25.56
N LEU A 1111 -18.83 8.79 -24.66
CA LEU A 1111 -19.57 7.90 -23.78
C LEU A 1111 -20.57 8.68 -22.94
N LEU A 1112 -20.13 9.77 -22.30
CA LEU A 1112 -20.95 10.52 -21.37
C LEU A 1112 -22.00 11.40 -22.07
N LEU A 1113 -21.79 11.83 -23.32
CA LEU A 1113 -22.85 12.45 -24.12
C LEU A 1113 -23.97 11.45 -24.46
N GLU A 1114 -23.61 10.21 -24.81
CA GLU A 1114 -24.60 9.15 -25.09
C GLU A 1114 -25.30 8.67 -23.82
N TYR A 1115 -24.57 8.52 -22.72
CA TYR A 1115 -25.14 8.13 -21.45
C TYR A 1115 -26.05 9.23 -20.88
N ALA A 1116 -25.66 10.50 -20.96
CA ALA A 1116 -26.54 11.61 -20.61
C ALA A 1116 -27.82 11.61 -21.45
N ARG A 1117 -27.71 11.28 -22.75
CA ARG A 1117 -28.89 11.11 -23.61
C ARG A 1117 -29.79 9.98 -23.12
N LEU A 1118 -29.26 8.86 -22.62
CA LEU A 1118 -30.07 7.77 -22.08
C LEU A 1118 -30.88 8.16 -20.84
N CYS A 1119 -30.38 9.10 -20.05
CA CYS A 1119 -31.03 9.64 -18.85
C CYS A 1119 -32.22 10.58 -19.14
N GLU A 1120 -32.42 10.95 -20.41
CA GLU A 1120 -33.48 11.86 -20.86
C GLU A 1120 -34.75 11.12 -21.29
N ASP A 1121 -35.91 11.65 -20.90
CA ASP A 1121 -37.20 11.04 -21.27
C ASP A 1121 -37.47 11.15 -22.78
N ASP A 1122 -36.94 12.18 -23.44
CA ASP A 1122 -37.04 12.41 -24.89
C ASP A 1122 -35.89 11.80 -25.71
N ARG A 1123 -35.07 10.91 -25.14
CA ARG A 1123 -33.82 10.38 -25.74
C ARG A 1123 -33.92 9.90 -27.19
N GLU A 1124 -35.07 9.37 -27.58
CA GLU A 1124 -35.35 8.89 -28.94
C GLU A 1124 -35.44 10.01 -29.99
N LYS A 1125 -35.79 11.23 -29.57
CA LYS A 1125 -35.85 12.43 -30.42
C LYS A 1125 -34.65 13.33 -30.23
N MET A 1126 -33.75 13.01 -29.29
CA MET A 1126 -32.55 13.81 -29.09
C MET A 1126 -31.48 13.47 -30.12
N GLY A 1127 -30.79 14.48 -30.61
CA GLY A 1127 -29.67 14.28 -31.52
C GLY A 1127 -29.04 15.57 -32.02
N TRP A 1128 -27.90 15.45 -32.68
CA TRP A 1128 -27.22 16.53 -33.38
C TRP A 1128 -27.86 16.77 -34.76
N ALA A 1129 -28.07 18.05 -35.09
CA ALA A 1129 -28.55 18.50 -36.39
C ALA A 1129 -27.44 19.23 -37.14
N GLU A 1130 -27.24 18.88 -38.41
CA GLU A 1130 -26.27 19.56 -39.26
C GLU A 1130 -26.77 20.98 -39.58
N HIS A 1131 -25.98 22.00 -39.22
CA HIS A 1131 -26.30 23.37 -39.57
C HIS A 1131 -26.20 23.56 -41.09
N THR A 1132 -27.32 23.40 -41.81
CA THR A 1132 -27.39 23.84 -43.20
C THR A 1132 -27.18 25.34 -43.23
N THR A 1133 -26.02 25.79 -43.73
CA THR A 1133 -25.83 27.17 -44.13
C THR A 1133 -26.93 27.50 -45.14
N LYS A 1134 -27.90 28.32 -44.74
CA LYS A 1134 -28.91 28.88 -45.66
C LYS A 1134 -28.16 29.60 -46.77
N LYS A 1135 -28.06 28.96 -47.94
CA LYS A 1135 -27.75 29.60 -49.21
C LYS A 1135 -28.73 30.78 -49.34
N SER A 1136 -28.16 31.99 -49.38
CA SER A 1136 -28.87 33.24 -49.60
C SER A 1136 -29.81 33.13 -50.82
N LEU A 1137 -31.10 32.93 -50.57
CA LEU A 1137 -32.16 33.33 -51.49
C LEU A 1137 -32.32 34.86 -51.37
N ARG A 1138 -31.35 35.61 -51.91
CA ARG A 1138 -31.61 36.98 -52.35
C ARG A 1138 -32.27 36.90 -53.71
N GLY A 1139 -33.60 36.86 -53.70
CA GLY A 1139 -34.40 37.19 -54.87
C GLY A 1139 -34.11 38.63 -55.30
N SER A 1140 -33.76 38.78 -56.56
CA SER A 1140 -33.67 40.02 -57.30
C SER A 1140 -35.03 40.74 -57.33
N LYS A 1141 -35.05 41.98 -56.82
CA LYS A 1141 -35.81 43.12 -57.39
C LYS A 1141 -34.71 44.12 -57.78
N ALA A 1142 -34.64 44.72 -58.97
CA ALA A 1142 -35.66 45.13 -59.92
C ALA A 1142 -35.12 45.11 -61.37
N SER A 1143 -36.06 45.12 -62.32
CA SER A 1143 -35.94 45.18 -63.80
C SER A 1143 -35.16 44.06 -64.47
#